data_AF-A0A8T5XL96-F1
#
_entry.id   AF-A0A8T5XL96-F1
#
_cell.length_a   1.000
_cell.length_b   1.000
_cell.length_c   1.000
_cell.angle_alpha   90.00
_cell.angle_beta   90.00
_cell.angle_gamma   90.00
#
_symmetry.space_group_name_H-M   'P 1'
#
loop_
_entity.id
_entity.type
_entity.pdbx_description
1 polymer ?
#
loop_
_entity_poly.entity_id
_entity_poly.type
_entity_poly.pdbx_seq_one_letter_code
_entity_poly.pdbx_strand_id
1 'polypeptide(L)'
;MKAFLSHSSKDKEHYVEKVAKKIGKDRVVYDEFSFEKGLKSIEEIDRGLDASDLFVVFISENSINSKWVQEELFRANTLLKEDAKLKRIYPIIIDSRIKYNDNRIPEWLRENNLKLVISSNKAASLIMQRLRELSYMQHPKHKERDNIFVGRNKIIEEFEMRINDFERNVPFAIIASGLQQIGRKKVMYHSLVKTDSIMSSYRLPIIELNSHESIEDFILKIDDLGMTEKVERSGLLKCTIDEKIKMLEEQLNQLREENERIFINDKGCIINPNRQMVDWFNNLNDRLKNTDYIVLAIAAKFRIHESFTYSYDNIMFTHIPELNQNERKRLFYRYLEYEDLNIPKEDIRDFTSILSGYPMQAYYAVWLIKDLGLTRAKYSTNLIVEFNTERVVDLINKYESNGKIMGILALLTHYGTIGINTYFNIVGTYEENNDILEDLLARGICETLGVNKEYIRLNDVIHDYLIRMGLSIPKEYKQKLLNDLNEFIENYSEDDYLGDISKYQYSIKKAIIDNRIEEIEKLLIPSHYLQSMKELYDVYKKYDDVINLADRILQSDNCLDKYIENEIRYYLCMSLARNKDERFKKEVKEINGAEHDFLFGFYYRQTGRPNKAIQRYEKALSKRKRFARAQRDLVQVYINTEEYDKAFTLSKENYERDNKKNPYHVHAYFNCLIKQPHSSERNEILKGLIEVLRKNKHKNAREFYLRCKAQYEAFVNNDEKEALEIINKACKESQSLFGTVDKYYICAKFNNTKEMKRIISSFGNKYSMKISNNYNTLIKFKIILCHIENRNDEIPKMIEQLKFYPESAKNKLMLKYAGAYSEIAATCKKE
;
A
#
# COMPACT_ATOMS: atom_id res chain seq x y z
N MET A 1 -1.81 -36.15 2.31
CA MET A 1 -0.36 -36.28 2.52
C MET A 1 -0.05 -36.65 3.95
N LYS A 2 0.00 -37.97 4.21
CA LYS A 2 0.53 -38.55 5.45
C LYS A 2 1.74 -39.44 5.16
N ALA A 3 2.67 -39.51 6.11
CA ALA A 3 3.83 -40.39 6.08
C ALA A 3 3.68 -41.51 7.13
N PHE A 4 3.74 -42.76 6.72
CA PHE A 4 3.87 -43.90 7.63
C PHE A 4 5.34 -44.04 8.05
N LEU A 5 5.62 -44.10 9.35
CA LEU A 5 6.99 -44.14 9.89
C LEU A 5 7.33 -45.56 10.39
N SER A 6 7.90 -46.39 9.51
CA SER A 6 8.32 -47.76 9.86
C SER A 6 9.70 -47.78 10.52
N HIS A 7 9.78 -48.36 11.73
CA HIS A 7 10.97 -48.35 12.56
C HIS A 7 11.00 -49.48 13.61
N SER A 8 12.16 -49.73 14.21
CA SER A 8 12.25 -50.60 15.39
C SER A 8 11.82 -49.84 16.65
N SER A 9 11.16 -50.52 17.59
CA SER A 9 10.80 -49.93 18.89
C SER A 9 12.03 -49.44 19.68
N LYS A 10 13.23 -50.00 19.41
CA LYS A 10 14.50 -49.54 20.00
C LYS A 10 14.97 -48.19 19.46
N ASP A 11 14.54 -47.83 18.25
CA ASP A 11 14.91 -46.58 17.58
C ASP A 11 13.92 -45.44 17.81
N LYS A 12 12.84 -45.77 18.53
CA LYS A 12 11.69 -44.91 18.77
C LYS A 12 12.05 -43.65 19.56
N GLU A 13 12.50 -43.81 20.80
CA GLU A 13 12.70 -42.70 21.76
C GLU A 13 13.85 -41.76 21.34
N HIS A 14 14.95 -42.32 20.83
CA HIS A 14 16.14 -41.53 20.56
C HIS A 14 16.10 -40.79 19.21
N TYR A 15 15.33 -41.28 18.23
CA TYR A 15 15.31 -40.76 16.87
C TYR A 15 13.89 -40.52 16.32
N VAL A 16 13.09 -41.57 16.14
CA VAL A 16 11.86 -41.50 15.32
C VAL A 16 10.77 -40.65 15.96
N GLU A 17 10.64 -40.67 17.29
CA GLU A 17 9.70 -39.82 18.00
C GLU A 17 9.99 -38.32 17.78
N LYS A 18 11.27 -37.94 17.74
CA LYS A 18 11.69 -36.55 17.46
C LYS A 18 11.31 -36.14 16.03
N VAL A 19 11.52 -37.04 15.07
CA VAL A 19 11.10 -36.85 13.67
C VAL A 19 9.59 -36.65 13.59
N ALA A 20 8.81 -37.53 14.21
CA ALA A 20 7.35 -37.48 14.21
C ALA A 20 6.81 -36.18 14.84
N LYS A 21 7.37 -35.78 15.99
CA LYS A 21 7.04 -34.51 16.67
C LYS A 21 7.32 -33.29 15.78
N LYS A 22 8.44 -33.29 15.04
CA LYS A 22 8.82 -32.18 14.16
C LYS A 22 7.93 -32.07 12.92
N ILE A 23 7.49 -33.19 12.34
CA ILE A 23 6.59 -33.22 11.18
C ILE A 23 5.15 -32.84 11.58
N GLY A 24 4.72 -33.27 12.76
CA GLY A 24 3.40 -33.00 13.34
C GLY A 24 2.41 -34.16 13.17
N LYS A 25 1.57 -34.36 14.19
CA LYS A 25 0.68 -35.53 14.34
C LYS A 25 -0.27 -35.76 13.14
N ASP A 26 -0.78 -34.69 12.54
CA ASP A 26 -1.76 -34.82 11.43
C ASP A 26 -1.14 -35.33 10.12
N ARG A 27 0.18 -35.34 10.01
CA ARG A 27 0.93 -35.69 8.80
C ARG A 27 1.71 -36.99 8.93
N VAL A 28 1.66 -37.65 10.08
CA VAL A 28 2.37 -38.90 10.33
C VAL A 28 1.41 -39.97 10.81
N VAL A 29 1.65 -41.20 10.39
CA VAL A 29 1.08 -42.39 11.01
C VAL A 29 2.19 -43.04 11.81
N TYR A 30 1.96 -43.09 13.13
CA TYR A 30 2.94 -43.49 14.14
C TYR A 30 2.20 -44.14 15.30
N ASP A 31 2.61 -45.33 15.71
CA ASP A 31 1.88 -46.22 16.64
C ASP A 31 1.35 -45.52 17.90
N GLU A 32 2.09 -44.56 18.47
CA GLU A 32 1.71 -43.86 19.69
C GLU A 32 0.68 -42.73 19.47
N PHE A 33 0.60 -42.20 18.25
CA PHE A 33 -0.29 -41.11 17.90
C PHE A 33 -1.55 -41.58 17.18
N SER A 34 -1.51 -42.75 16.54
CA SER A 34 -2.51 -43.13 15.53
C SER A 34 -3.23 -44.43 15.83
N PHE A 35 -2.73 -45.32 16.70
CA PHE A 35 -3.36 -46.62 16.93
C PHE A 35 -4.38 -46.58 18.07
N GLU A 36 -5.55 -47.19 17.85
CA GLU A 36 -6.59 -47.30 18.87
C GLU A 36 -6.24 -48.36 19.92
N LYS A 37 -6.33 -47.97 21.20
CA LYS A 37 -6.06 -48.89 22.32
C LYS A 37 -7.08 -50.04 22.31
N GLY A 38 -6.60 -51.28 22.12
CA GLY A 38 -7.40 -52.51 22.20
C GLY A 38 -7.63 -53.25 20.88
N LEU A 39 -7.16 -52.74 19.74
CA LEU A 39 -7.22 -53.43 18.44
C LEU A 39 -5.96 -54.25 18.13
N LYS A 40 -6.05 -55.20 17.18
CA LYS A 40 -4.90 -56.00 16.74
C LYS A 40 -3.92 -55.14 15.96
N SER A 41 -2.63 -55.21 16.33
CA SER A 41 -1.56 -54.41 15.71
C SER A 41 -1.48 -54.56 14.18
N ILE A 42 -1.78 -55.74 13.64
CA ILE A 42 -1.76 -56.01 12.19
C ILE A 42 -2.84 -55.22 11.42
N GLU A 43 -4.04 -55.08 12.00
CA GLU A 43 -5.18 -54.38 11.39
C GLU A 43 -4.96 -52.86 11.42
N GLU A 44 -4.31 -52.36 12.48
CA GLU A 44 -3.96 -50.94 12.61
C GLU A 44 -2.79 -50.55 11.69
N ILE A 45 -1.83 -51.45 11.45
CA ILE A 45 -0.77 -51.26 10.45
C ILE A 45 -1.38 -51.14 9.05
N ASP A 46 -2.29 -52.04 8.68
CA ASP A 46 -2.96 -52.00 7.37
C ASP A 46 -3.78 -50.71 7.19
N ARG A 47 -4.58 -50.36 8.20
CA ARG A 47 -5.33 -49.09 8.21
C ARG A 47 -4.41 -47.88 8.10
N GLY A 48 -3.27 -47.92 8.80
CA GLY A 48 -2.27 -46.86 8.79
C GLY A 48 -1.56 -46.70 7.45
N LEU A 49 -1.21 -47.82 6.80
CA LEU A 49 -0.61 -47.85 5.47
C LEU A 49 -1.59 -47.39 4.39
N ASP A 50 -2.84 -47.85 4.43
CA ASP A 50 -3.91 -47.42 3.52
C ASP A 50 -4.19 -45.91 3.63
N ALA A 51 -4.02 -45.32 4.81
CA ALA A 51 -4.20 -43.88 5.04
C ALA A 51 -2.98 -43.02 4.69
N SER A 52 -1.88 -43.63 4.21
CA SER A 52 -0.60 -42.96 3.98
C SER A 52 -0.23 -42.86 2.51
N ASP A 53 0.34 -41.72 2.12
CA ASP A 53 0.78 -41.46 0.75
C ASP A 53 2.29 -41.79 0.57
N LEU A 54 3.04 -41.69 1.66
CA LEU A 54 4.48 -41.89 1.74
C LEU A 54 4.80 -42.93 2.82
N PHE A 55 5.58 -43.95 2.47
CA PHE A 55 6.12 -44.91 3.43
C PHE A 55 7.58 -44.58 3.69
N VAL A 56 7.93 -44.29 4.94
CA VAL A 56 9.30 -43.99 5.36
C VAL A 56 9.81 -45.18 6.17
N VAL A 57 10.91 -45.78 5.72
CA VAL A 57 11.59 -46.85 6.47
C VAL A 57 12.91 -46.34 7.02
N PHE A 58 13.03 -46.35 8.34
CA PHE A 58 14.26 -46.02 9.03
C PHE A 58 15.12 -47.28 9.16
N ILE A 59 16.26 -47.31 8.46
CA ILE A 59 17.16 -48.46 8.40
C ILE A 59 18.23 -48.31 9.47
N SER A 60 18.27 -49.28 10.39
CA SER A 60 19.23 -49.42 11.48
C SER A 60 19.57 -50.90 11.68
N GLU A 61 20.57 -51.20 12.50
CA GLU A 61 20.87 -52.58 12.89
C GLU A 61 19.66 -53.26 13.59
N ASN A 62 18.82 -52.49 14.27
CA ASN A 62 17.64 -53.01 14.96
C ASN A 62 16.44 -53.20 14.00
N SER A 63 16.24 -52.28 13.06
CA SER A 63 15.06 -52.30 12.18
C SER A 63 15.18 -53.34 11.08
N ILE A 64 16.39 -53.56 10.56
CA ILE A 64 16.62 -54.54 9.49
C ILE A 64 16.39 -55.98 9.94
N ASN A 65 16.58 -56.26 11.23
CA ASN A 65 16.36 -57.55 11.86
C ASN A 65 14.93 -57.69 12.47
N SER A 66 14.11 -56.65 12.42
CA SER A 66 12.76 -56.65 12.98
C SER A 66 11.77 -57.30 12.02
N LYS A 67 11.10 -58.37 12.46
CA LYS A 67 10.05 -59.05 11.68
C LYS A 67 8.91 -58.10 11.29
N TRP A 68 8.51 -57.20 12.19
CA TRP A 68 7.45 -56.22 11.93
C TRP A 68 7.82 -55.23 10.83
N VAL A 69 9.04 -54.67 10.88
CA VAL A 69 9.52 -53.72 9.86
C VAL A 69 9.63 -54.40 8.49
N GLN A 70 10.07 -55.67 8.46
CA GLN A 70 10.12 -56.45 7.22
C GLN A 70 8.72 -56.70 6.63
N GLU A 71 7.74 -57.02 7.47
CA GLU A 71 6.36 -57.23 7.05
C GLU A 71 5.71 -55.93 6.54
N GLU A 72 5.89 -54.82 7.26
CA GLU A 72 5.47 -53.48 6.85
C GLU A 72 6.09 -53.07 5.51
N LEU A 73 7.40 -53.28 5.33
CA LEU A 73 8.12 -52.96 4.10
C LEU A 73 7.62 -53.79 2.90
N PHE A 74 7.35 -55.08 3.12
CA PHE A 74 6.79 -55.95 2.08
C PHE A 74 5.38 -55.53 1.67
N ARG A 75 4.52 -55.22 2.64
CA ARG A 75 3.17 -54.69 2.37
C ARG A 75 3.22 -53.35 1.65
N ALA A 76 4.06 -52.42 2.10
CA ALA A 76 4.26 -51.13 1.44
C ALA A 76 4.71 -51.28 -0.03
N ASN A 77 5.62 -52.23 -0.31
CA ASN A 77 6.06 -52.53 -1.67
C ASN A 77 4.92 -53.11 -2.54
N THR A 78 4.06 -53.94 -1.96
CA THR A 78 2.86 -54.47 -2.62
C THR A 78 1.88 -53.34 -2.96
N LEU A 79 1.56 -52.48 -1.99
CA LEU A 79 0.69 -51.31 -2.17
C LEU A 79 1.23 -50.28 -3.18
N LEU A 80 2.55 -50.19 -3.33
CA LEU A 80 3.21 -49.35 -4.33
C LEU A 80 3.07 -49.93 -5.75
N LYS A 81 3.26 -51.24 -5.92
CA LYS A 81 3.34 -51.90 -7.23
C LYS A 81 1.98 -52.35 -7.77
N GLU A 82 1.09 -52.82 -6.92
CA GLU A 82 -0.14 -53.53 -7.33
C GLU A 82 -1.38 -52.66 -7.18
N ASP A 83 -1.54 -51.94 -6.05
CA ASP A 83 -2.77 -51.21 -5.74
C ASP A 83 -2.71 -49.69 -6.03
N ALA A 84 -1.53 -49.14 -6.33
CA ALA A 84 -1.26 -47.71 -6.53
C ALA A 84 -1.78 -46.77 -5.41
N LYS A 85 -2.10 -47.33 -4.24
CA LYS A 85 -2.58 -46.60 -3.05
C LYS A 85 -1.43 -45.83 -2.40
N LEU A 86 -0.26 -46.46 -2.27
CA LEU A 86 0.96 -45.81 -1.81
C LEU A 86 1.67 -45.14 -2.98
N LYS A 87 2.14 -43.89 -2.82
CA LYS A 87 2.77 -43.14 -3.91
C LYS A 87 4.29 -43.24 -3.94
N ARG A 88 4.93 -43.46 -2.79
CA ARG A 88 6.39 -43.54 -2.69
C ARG A 88 6.85 -44.28 -1.44
N ILE A 89 7.95 -45.01 -1.58
CA ILE A 89 8.75 -45.54 -0.47
C ILE A 89 10.02 -44.67 -0.35
N TYR A 90 10.37 -44.27 0.88
CA TYR A 90 11.52 -43.41 1.16
C TYR A 90 12.40 -44.00 2.27
N PRO A 91 13.47 -44.72 1.90
CA PRO A 91 14.41 -45.29 2.86
C PRO A 91 15.40 -44.24 3.40
N ILE A 92 15.65 -44.27 4.71
CA ILE A 92 16.63 -43.40 5.39
C ILE A 92 17.50 -44.27 6.29
N ILE A 93 18.82 -44.26 6.09
CA ILE A 93 19.74 -44.92 7.03
C ILE A 93 19.96 -43.99 8.22
N ILE A 94 19.75 -44.51 9.44
CA ILE A 94 19.91 -43.73 10.68
C ILE A 94 21.05 -44.26 11.58
N ASP A 95 21.69 -45.36 11.18
CA ASP A 95 22.72 -46.05 11.94
C ASP A 95 24.02 -46.14 11.12
N SER A 96 25.12 -45.62 11.65
CA SER A 96 26.42 -45.59 10.99
C SER A 96 27.03 -46.99 10.77
N ARG A 97 26.52 -48.02 11.45
CA ARG A 97 26.92 -49.42 11.26
C ARG A 97 26.38 -50.03 9.97
N ILE A 98 25.29 -49.46 9.42
CA ILE A 98 24.69 -49.93 8.18
C ILE A 98 25.21 -49.12 7.01
N LYS A 99 25.70 -49.80 5.97
CA LYS A 99 26.11 -49.18 4.70
C LYS A 99 25.02 -49.37 3.64
N TYR A 100 25.07 -48.53 2.61
CA TYR A 100 24.13 -48.56 1.47
C TYR A 100 24.09 -49.91 0.74
N ASN A 101 25.17 -50.69 0.80
CA ASN A 101 25.32 -51.98 0.13
C ASN A 101 25.14 -53.19 1.07
N ASP A 102 24.56 -53.00 2.27
CA ASP A 102 24.30 -54.12 3.18
C ASP A 102 23.38 -55.16 2.51
N ASN A 103 23.80 -56.44 2.54
CA ASN A 103 23.11 -57.53 1.87
C ASN A 103 21.71 -57.78 2.43
N ARG A 104 21.46 -57.40 3.69
CA ARG A 104 20.17 -57.56 4.38
C ARG A 104 19.11 -56.56 3.91
N ILE A 105 19.51 -55.47 3.24
CA ILE A 105 18.59 -54.52 2.62
C ILE A 105 18.06 -55.15 1.32
N PRO A 106 16.74 -55.16 1.03
CA PRO A 106 16.24 -55.70 -0.22
C PRO A 106 16.85 -55.03 -1.45
N GLU A 107 17.13 -55.79 -2.51
CA GLU A 107 17.82 -55.30 -3.72
C GLU A 107 17.11 -54.11 -4.37
N TRP A 108 15.79 -54.22 -4.51
CA TRP A 108 14.94 -53.13 -5.04
C TRP A 108 14.97 -51.85 -4.18
N LEU A 109 15.29 -51.95 -2.89
CA LEU A 109 15.44 -50.78 -2.02
C LEU A 109 16.85 -50.17 -2.16
N ARG A 110 17.87 -50.99 -2.44
CA ARG A 110 19.25 -50.56 -2.73
C ARG A 110 19.41 -49.83 -4.06
N GLU A 111 18.44 -49.93 -4.97
CA GLU A 111 18.37 -49.08 -6.18
C GLU A 111 18.23 -47.59 -5.84
N ASN A 112 17.75 -47.26 -4.63
CA ASN A 112 17.67 -45.88 -4.14
C ASN A 112 19.04 -45.38 -3.66
N ASN A 113 19.26 -44.07 -3.71
CA ASN A 113 20.46 -43.43 -3.15
C ASN A 113 20.38 -43.40 -1.61
N LEU A 114 20.79 -44.49 -0.96
CA LEU A 114 20.77 -44.63 0.48
C LEU A 114 21.94 -43.87 1.12
N LYS A 115 21.62 -42.88 1.96
CA LYS A 115 22.60 -42.09 2.72
C LYS A 115 22.27 -42.13 4.21
N LEU A 116 23.32 -42.06 5.02
CA LEU A 116 23.23 -41.91 6.46
C LEU A 116 22.71 -40.51 6.80
N VAL A 117 21.72 -40.43 7.68
CA VAL A 117 21.15 -39.18 8.21
C VAL A 117 21.15 -39.25 9.73
N ILE A 118 22.13 -38.64 10.36
CA ILE A 118 22.30 -38.71 11.83
C ILE A 118 21.31 -37.76 12.54
N SER A 119 21.02 -36.60 11.95
CA SER A 119 20.08 -35.64 12.53
C SER A 119 18.62 -36.03 12.28
N SER A 120 17.87 -36.23 13.37
CA SER A 120 16.41 -36.39 13.31
C SER A 120 15.70 -35.17 12.69
N ASN A 121 16.20 -33.95 12.88
CA ASN A 121 15.62 -32.75 12.27
C ASN A 121 15.87 -32.70 10.76
N LYS A 122 17.04 -33.15 10.30
CA LYS A 122 17.35 -33.33 8.87
C LYS A 122 16.42 -34.37 8.24
N ALA A 123 16.24 -35.53 8.87
CA ALA A 123 15.29 -36.54 8.41
C ALA A 123 13.85 -35.99 8.31
N ALA A 124 13.40 -35.23 9.32
CA ALA A 124 12.09 -34.57 9.28
C ALA A 124 11.96 -33.58 8.10
N SER A 125 13.01 -32.78 7.83
CA SER A 125 13.06 -31.84 6.70
C SER A 125 12.92 -32.56 5.36
N LEU A 126 13.67 -33.66 5.17
CA LEU A 126 13.62 -34.48 3.97
C LEU A 126 12.24 -35.13 3.76
N ILE A 127 11.65 -35.70 4.81
CA ILE A 127 10.30 -36.29 4.75
C ILE A 127 9.26 -35.22 4.39
N MET A 128 9.31 -34.04 5.01
CA MET A 128 8.43 -32.93 4.66
C MET A 128 8.60 -32.47 3.21
N GLN A 129 9.83 -32.48 2.68
CA GLN A 129 10.08 -32.18 1.27
C GLN A 129 9.40 -33.19 0.35
N ARG A 130 9.49 -34.49 0.65
CA ARG A 130 8.80 -35.53 -0.13
C ARG A 130 7.27 -35.43 -0.03
N LEU A 131 6.73 -35.15 1.15
CA LEU A 131 5.30 -34.89 1.32
C LEU A 131 4.81 -33.67 0.51
N ARG A 132 5.63 -32.61 0.39
CA ARG A 132 5.31 -31.45 -0.46
C ARG A 132 5.32 -31.80 -1.94
N GLU A 133 6.25 -32.65 -2.41
CA GLU A 133 6.25 -33.13 -3.79
C GLU A 133 4.99 -33.91 -4.13
N LEU A 134 4.59 -34.83 -3.26
CA LEU A 134 3.35 -35.59 -3.41
C LEU A 134 2.12 -34.66 -3.40
N SER A 135 2.13 -33.64 -2.52
CA SER A 135 1.09 -32.60 -2.50
C SER A 135 0.98 -31.85 -3.82
N TYR A 136 2.12 -31.47 -4.42
CA TYR A 136 2.13 -30.79 -5.72
C TYR A 136 1.64 -31.68 -6.86
N MET A 137 1.91 -33.00 -6.80
CA MET A 137 1.40 -33.95 -7.80
C MET A 137 -0.12 -34.09 -7.73
N GLN A 138 -0.69 -34.19 -6.51
CA GLN A 138 -2.13 -34.33 -6.35
C GLN A 138 -2.89 -32.99 -6.52
N HIS A 139 -2.28 -31.88 -6.11
CA HIS A 139 -2.86 -30.55 -6.15
C HIS A 139 -1.91 -29.55 -6.85
N PRO A 140 -1.86 -29.56 -8.21
CA PRO A 140 -0.97 -28.70 -8.98
C PRO A 140 -1.11 -27.20 -8.68
N LYS A 141 -2.33 -26.76 -8.31
CA LYS A 141 -2.64 -25.37 -7.94
C LYS A 141 -1.78 -24.88 -6.75
N HIS A 142 -1.38 -25.75 -5.83
CA HIS A 142 -0.46 -25.38 -4.75
C HIS A 142 0.96 -25.06 -5.26
N LYS A 143 1.45 -25.85 -6.22
CA LYS A 143 2.74 -25.60 -6.87
C LYS A 143 2.71 -24.30 -7.66
N GLU A 144 1.63 -24.07 -8.40
CA GLU A 144 1.42 -22.83 -9.16
C GLU A 144 1.50 -21.62 -8.23
N ARG A 145 0.69 -21.58 -7.17
CA ARG A 145 0.69 -20.50 -6.16
C ARG A 145 2.09 -20.21 -5.62
N ASP A 146 2.79 -21.27 -5.23
CA ASP A 146 4.11 -21.18 -4.62
C ASP A 146 5.19 -20.76 -5.65
N ASN A 147 4.91 -20.87 -6.95
CA ASN A 147 5.80 -20.48 -8.05
C ASN A 147 5.43 -19.13 -8.69
N ILE A 148 4.31 -18.49 -8.34
CA ILE A 148 3.98 -17.16 -8.87
C ILE A 148 5.12 -16.18 -8.52
N PHE A 149 5.79 -15.70 -9.56
CA PHE A 149 6.88 -14.74 -9.52
C PHE A 149 6.91 -14.01 -10.86
N VAL A 150 7.06 -12.68 -10.83
CA VAL A 150 7.00 -11.84 -12.03
C VAL A 150 8.01 -10.70 -11.92
N GLY A 151 8.73 -10.45 -13.02
CA GLY A 151 9.64 -9.32 -13.13
C GLY A 151 10.98 -9.57 -12.45
N ARG A 152 11.70 -8.47 -12.21
CA ARG A 152 13.05 -8.45 -11.63
C ARG A 152 14.06 -9.23 -12.46
N ASN A 153 13.82 -9.30 -13.77
CA ASN A 153 14.62 -10.11 -14.69
C ASN A 153 16.11 -9.77 -14.60
N LYS A 154 16.45 -8.48 -14.53
CA LYS A 154 17.84 -8.03 -14.37
C LYS A 154 18.51 -8.62 -13.11
N ILE A 155 17.81 -8.61 -11.98
CA ILE A 155 18.33 -9.15 -10.71
C ILE A 155 18.49 -10.68 -10.79
N ILE A 156 17.54 -11.35 -11.44
CA ILE A 156 17.61 -12.81 -11.64
C ILE A 156 18.76 -13.16 -12.60
N GLU A 157 18.95 -12.39 -13.65
CA GLU A 157 20.03 -12.57 -14.63
C GLU A 157 21.40 -12.33 -13.99
N GLU A 158 21.56 -11.26 -13.20
CA GLU A 158 22.79 -11.01 -12.42
C GLU A 158 23.10 -12.17 -11.47
N PHE A 159 22.06 -12.77 -10.86
CA PHE A 159 22.23 -13.95 -10.03
C PHE A 159 22.70 -15.17 -10.84
N GLU A 160 22.04 -15.46 -11.95
CA GLU A 160 22.41 -16.59 -12.82
C GLU A 160 23.84 -16.44 -13.33
N MET A 161 24.21 -15.25 -13.78
CA MET A 161 25.57 -14.94 -14.21
C MET A 161 26.57 -15.19 -13.08
N ARG A 162 26.29 -14.73 -11.85
CA ARG A 162 27.22 -14.89 -10.72
C ARG A 162 27.39 -16.34 -10.28
N ILE A 163 26.32 -17.15 -10.34
CA ILE A 163 26.37 -18.56 -9.93
C ILE A 163 26.97 -19.46 -11.01
N ASN A 164 26.76 -19.13 -12.29
CA ASN A 164 27.27 -19.91 -13.42
C ASN A 164 28.63 -19.41 -13.95
N ASP A 165 29.28 -18.48 -13.24
CA ASP A 165 30.63 -17.99 -13.56
C ASP A 165 31.68 -19.02 -13.12
N PHE A 166 32.21 -19.80 -14.06
CA PHE A 166 33.21 -20.83 -13.79
C PHE A 166 34.59 -20.27 -13.41
N GLU A 167 34.83 -18.97 -13.59
CA GLU A 167 36.09 -18.32 -13.17
C GLU A 167 36.06 -17.89 -11.69
N ARG A 168 34.89 -17.93 -11.04
CA ARG A 168 34.69 -17.51 -9.66
C ARG A 168 34.03 -18.60 -8.83
N ASN A 169 34.47 -18.75 -7.58
CA ASN A 169 33.76 -19.60 -6.62
C ASN A 169 32.32 -19.13 -6.43
N VAL A 170 31.39 -20.08 -6.27
CA VAL A 170 30.03 -19.84 -5.84
C VAL A 170 30.04 -19.15 -4.47
N PRO A 171 29.29 -18.05 -4.28
CA PRO A 171 29.27 -17.31 -3.03
C PRO A 171 28.73 -18.17 -1.88
N PHE A 172 29.27 -18.00 -0.67
CA PHE A 172 28.75 -18.71 0.50
C PHE A 172 27.44 -18.10 1.03
N ALA A 173 27.23 -16.81 0.75
CA ALA A 173 26.04 -16.07 1.17
C ALA A 173 25.48 -15.19 0.06
N ILE A 174 24.16 -15.04 0.05
CA ILE A 174 23.43 -14.04 -0.73
C ILE A 174 22.76 -13.09 0.26
N ILE A 175 22.96 -11.79 0.09
CA ILE A 175 22.37 -10.75 0.93
C ILE A 175 21.48 -9.86 0.07
N ALA A 176 20.17 -9.97 0.26
CA ALA A 176 19.17 -9.14 -0.41
C ALA A 176 18.64 -8.05 0.53
N SER A 177 18.80 -6.78 0.15
CA SER A 177 18.26 -5.61 0.86
C SER A 177 16.99 -5.07 0.20
N GLY A 178 16.30 -4.15 0.87
CA GLY A 178 15.09 -3.50 0.38
C GLY A 178 13.96 -3.46 1.41
N LEU A 179 12.89 -2.73 1.09
CA LEU A 179 11.76 -2.51 2.00
C LEU A 179 11.11 -3.81 2.48
N GLN A 180 10.55 -3.79 3.69
CA GLN A 180 9.90 -4.96 4.25
C GLN A 180 8.73 -5.42 3.37
N GLN A 181 8.62 -6.72 3.10
CA GLN A 181 7.64 -7.33 2.17
C GLN A 181 7.77 -6.94 0.69
N ILE A 182 8.87 -6.30 0.28
CA ILE A 182 9.14 -6.08 -1.14
C ILE A 182 9.41 -7.39 -1.90
N GLY A 183 9.65 -8.50 -1.19
CA GLY A 183 9.81 -9.83 -1.78
C GLY A 183 11.23 -10.37 -1.81
N ARG A 184 12.15 -9.82 -0.99
CA ARG A 184 13.55 -10.29 -0.83
C ARG A 184 13.69 -11.81 -0.75
N LYS A 185 12.91 -12.44 0.15
CA LYS A 185 12.86 -13.90 0.32
C LYS A 185 12.46 -14.63 -0.96
N LYS A 186 11.42 -14.14 -1.62
CA LYS A 186 10.87 -14.77 -2.82
C LYS A 186 11.84 -14.66 -3.99
N VAL A 187 12.55 -13.54 -4.14
CA VAL A 187 13.61 -13.37 -5.14
C VAL A 187 14.72 -14.38 -4.91
N MET A 188 15.33 -14.41 -3.72
CA MET A 188 16.40 -15.37 -3.42
C MET A 188 15.95 -16.83 -3.60
N TYR A 189 14.75 -17.17 -3.13
CA TYR A 189 14.20 -18.51 -3.31
C TYR A 189 14.00 -18.87 -4.78
N HIS A 190 13.42 -17.96 -5.57
CA HIS A 190 13.21 -18.16 -7.00
C HIS A 190 14.54 -18.29 -7.75
N SER A 191 15.52 -17.43 -7.43
CA SER A 191 16.87 -17.51 -7.99
C SER A 191 17.52 -18.86 -7.73
N LEU A 192 17.51 -19.34 -6.48
CA LEU A 192 18.05 -20.66 -6.12
C LEU A 192 17.34 -21.82 -6.83
N VAL A 193 16.03 -21.71 -7.08
CA VAL A 193 15.29 -22.72 -7.86
C VAL A 193 15.66 -22.65 -9.34
N LYS A 194 15.84 -21.45 -9.89
CA LYS A 194 16.12 -21.23 -11.31
C LYS A 194 17.53 -21.69 -11.71
N THR A 195 18.51 -21.54 -10.80
CA THR A 195 19.88 -22.05 -10.98
C THR A 195 20.05 -23.51 -10.53
N ASP A 196 18.96 -24.25 -10.36
CA ASP A 196 18.94 -25.65 -9.90
C ASP A 196 19.68 -25.91 -8.57
N SER A 197 19.92 -24.87 -7.77
CA SER A 197 20.62 -24.96 -6.48
C SER A 197 19.73 -25.56 -5.39
N ILE A 198 18.40 -25.45 -5.53
CA ILE A 198 17.40 -26.11 -4.70
C ILE A 198 16.19 -26.56 -5.54
N MET A 199 15.46 -27.55 -5.04
CA MET A 199 14.18 -27.94 -5.62
C MET A 199 13.03 -27.01 -5.16
N SER A 200 12.00 -26.83 -5.99
CA SER A 200 10.79 -26.04 -5.64
C SER A 200 9.97 -26.59 -4.44
N SER A 201 10.22 -27.85 -4.04
CA SER A 201 9.66 -28.46 -2.83
C SER A 201 10.52 -28.21 -1.58
N TYR A 202 11.77 -27.76 -1.74
CA TYR A 202 12.66 -27.44 -0.63
C TYR A 202 12.20 -26.16 0.08
N ARG A 203 12.38 -26.10 1.40
CA ARG A 203 12.04 -24.94 2.22
C ARG A 203 13.20 -24.69 3.17
N LEU A 204 13.80 -23.52 3.06
CA LEU A 204 14.90 -23.11 3.92
C LEU A 204 14.39 -22.93 5.37
N PRO A 205 15.07 -23.50 6.37
CA PRO A 205 14.92 -23.10 7.76
C PRO A 205 15.11 -21.59 7.91
N ILE A 206 14.35 -20.97 8.81
CA ILE A 206 14.35 -19.52 8.99
C ILE A 206 14.94 -19.19 10.35
N ILE A 207 15.95 -18.33 10.36
CA ILE A 207 16.49 -17.69 11.56
C ILE A 207 16.11 -16.21 11.50
N GLU A 208 15.64 -15.66 12.61
CA GLU A 208 15.50 -14.21 12.76
C GLU A 208 16.65 -13.65 13.58
N LEU A 209 17.28 -12.58 13.10
CA LEU A 209 18.31 -11.85 13.85
C LEU A 209 17.92 -10.38 14.01
N ASN A 210 18.08 -9.80 15.19
CA ASN A 210 17.76 -8.41 15.48
C ASN A 210 18.97 -7.59 15.95
N SER A 211 18.85 -6.26 15.95
CA SER A 211 19.98 -5.36 16.22
C SER A 211 20.57 -5.42 17.63
N HIS A 212 19.93 -6.13 18.56
CA HIS A 212 20.43 -6.33 19.93
C HIS A 212 21.01 -7.73 20.14
N GLU A 213 21.18 -8.50 19.07
CA GLU A 213 21.74 -9.85 19.08
C GLU A 213 23.14 -9.84 18.47
N SER A 214 23.97 -10.78 18.91
CA SER A 214 25.37 -10.92 18.50
C SER A 214 25.67 -12.33 17.97
N ILE A 215 26.96 -12.64 17.76
CA ILE A 215 27.42 -13.93 17.22
C ILE A 215 26.93 -15.12 18.06
N GLU A 216 26.82 -14.96 19.38
CA GLU A 216 26.35 -15.99 20.31
C GLU A 216 24.89 -16.39 20.02
N ASP A 217 24.01 -15.41 19.80
CA ASP A 217 22.62 -15.68 19.42
C ASP A 217 22.55 -16.43 18.08
N PHE A 218 23.44 -16.10 17.14
CA PHE A 218 23.48 -16.77 15.85
C PHE A 218 23.93 -18.23 15.97
N ILE A 219 24.99 -18.51 16.75
CA ILE A 219 25.45 -19.87 17.07
C ILE A 219 24.33 -20.69 17.70
N LEU A 220 23.66 -20.13 18.72
CA LEU A 220 22.57 -20.81 19.43
C LEU A 220 21.36 -21.06 18.53
N LYS A 221 21.03 -20.14 17.62
CA LYS A 221 19.91 -20.32 16.68
C LYS A 221 20.22 -21.34 15.60
N ILE A 222 21.47 -21.50 15.17
CA ILE A 222 21.87 -22.59 14.28
C ILE A 222 21.81 -23.93 15.04
N ASP A 223 22.31 -23.99 16.27
CA ASP A 223 22.22 -25.16 17.15
C ASP A 223 20.75 -25.59 17.34
N ASP A 224 19.83 -24.64 17.54
CA ASP A 224 18.40 -24.91 17.73
C ASP A 224 17.70 -25.48 16.48
N LEU A 225 18.27 -25.29 15.28
CA LEU A 225 17.81 -26.01 14.08
C LEU A 225 18.03 -27.52 14.22
N GLY A 226 18.98 -27.95 15.06
CA GLY A 226 19.36 -29.33 15.31
C GLY A 226 19.84 -30.05 14.05
N MET A 227 20.39 -29.32 13.09
CA MET A 227 20.97 -29.84 11.84
C MET A 227 22.48 -30.02 11.93
N THR A 228 23.11 -29.43 12.95
CA THR A 228 24.55 -29.54 13.25
C THR A 228 24.76 -30.38 14.50
N GLU A 229 26.02 -30.67 14.80
CA GLU A 229 26.42 -31.15 16.12
C GLU A 229 26.00 -30.15 17.21
N LYS A 230 25.72 -30.69 18.40
CA LYS A 230 25.22 -29.90 19.52
C LYS A 230 26.34 -29.04 20.08
N VAL A 231 26.07 -27.74 20.17
CA VAL A 231 27.02 -26.78 20.74
C VAL A 231 26.90 -26.73 22.26
N GLU A 232 28.04 -26.67 22.95
CA GLU A 232 28.05 -26.42 24.40
C GLU A 232 27.55 -24.99 24.68
N ARG A 233 26.37 -24.89 25.32
CA ARG A 233 25.74 -23.60 25.64
C ARG A 233 26.41 -22.91 26.84
N SER A 234 27.02 -23.68 27.74
CA SER A 234 27.77 -23.17 28.87
C SER A 234 29.08 -22.53 28.41
N GLY A 235 29.37 -21.33 28.92
CA GLY A 235 30.69 -20.73 28.74
C GLY A 235 30.89 -19.86 27.49
N LEU A 236 29.90 -19.70 26.60
CA LEU A 236 29.99 -18.81 25.42
C LEU A 236 30.43 -17.38 25.80
N LEU A 237 29.98 -16.85 26.94
CA LEU A 237 30.42 -15.54 27.45
C LEU A 237 31.93 -15.45 27.71
N LYS A 238 32.59 -16.57 28.03
CA LYS A 238 34.02 -16.65 28.33
C LYS A 238 34.89 -16.91 27.09
N CYS A 239 34.29 -17.36 25.99
CA CYS A 239 34.99 -17.57 24.72
C CYS A 239 35.35 -16.23 24.07
N THR A 240 36.51 -16.21 23.43
CA THR A 240 36.95 -15.11 22.56
C THR A 240 36.08 -15.02 21.30
N ILE A 241 36.12 -13.86 20.62
CA ILE A 241 35.40 -13.67 19.35
C ILE A 241 35.89 -14.67 18.29
N ASP A 242 37.19 -14.93 18.20
CA ASP A 242 37.75 -15.89 17.23
C ASP A 242 37.31 -17.33 17.49
N GLU A 243 37.23 -17.76 18.76
CA GLU A 243 36.68 -19.08 19.11
C GLU A 243 35.22 -19.19 18.69
N LYS A 244 34.41 -18.15 18.93
CA LYS A 244 33.00 -18.10 18.50
C LYS A 244 32.87 -18.15 16.98
N ILE A 245 33.71 -17.41 16.25
CA ILE A 245 33.73 -17.45 14.78
C ILE A 245 34.09 -18.84 14.29
N LYS A 246 35.06 -19.52 14.93
CA LYS A 246 35.44 -20.89 14.58
C LYS A 246 34.29 -21.87 14.82
N MET A 247 33.57 -21.76 15.94
CA MET A 247 32.38 -22.58 16.21
C MET A 247 31.31 -22.38 15.13
N LEU A 248 31.09 -21.13 14.71
CA LEU A 248 30.13 -20.81 13.66
C LEU A 248 30.59 -21.32 12.28
N GLU A 249 31.88 -21.21 11.97
CA GLU A 249 32.49 -21.78 10.76
C GLU A 249 32.27 -23.30 10.69
N GLU A 250 32.51 -24.02 11.79
CA GLU A 250 32.27 -25.47 11.90
C GLU A 250 30.79 -25.82 11.66
N GLN A 251 29.87 -25.08 12.29
CA GLN A 251 28.43 -25.27 12.07
C GLN A 251 28.01 -25.05 10.61
N LEU A 252 28.51 -24.00 9.95
CA LEU A 252 28.18 -23.70 8.55
C LEU A 252 28.78 -24.71 7.58
N ASN A 253 29.97 -25.24 7.87
CA ASN A 253 30.59 -26.32 7.10
C ASN A 253 29.80 -27.63 7.22
N GLN A 254 29.32 -27.98 8.41
CA GLN A 254 28.44 -29.15 8.60
C GLN A 254 27.14 -29.01 7.79
N LEU A 255 26.52 -27.83 7.78
CA LEU A 255 25.34 -27.58 6.94
C LEU A 255 25.65 -27.73 5.45
N ARG A 256 26.82 -27.27 4.99
CA ARG A 256 27.26 -27.48 3.60
C ARG A 256 27.39 -28.96 3.28
N GLU A 257 28.06 -29.74 4.12
CA GLU A 257 28.27 -31.19 3.92
C GLU A 257 26.93 -31.94 3.82
N GLU A 258 25.95 -31.51 4.63
CA GLU A 258 24.58 -32.02 4.61
C GLU A 258 23.73 -31.46 3.45
N ASN A 259 24.28 -30.61 2.60
CA ASN A 259 23.57 -29.87 1.54
C ASN A 259 22.34 -29.09 2.07
N GLU A 260 22.44 -28.54 3.27
CA GLU A 260 21.45 -27.66 3.87
C GLU A 260 21.75 -26.19 3.57
N ARG A 261 20.72 -25.36 3.65
CA ARG A 261 20.79 -23.91 3.43
C ARG A 261 19.85 -23.19 4.37
N ILE A 262 20.29 -22.09 4.97
CA ILE A 262 19.50 -21.32 5.94
C ILE A 262 19.06 -19.99 5.34
N PHE A 263 17.83 -19.61 5.65
CA PHE A 263 17.31 -18.27 5.40
C PHE A 263 17.39 -17.41 6.66
N ILE A 264 17.99 -16.22 6.57
CA ILE A 264 18.14 -15.29 7.68
C ILE A 264 17.30 -14.05 7.43
N ASN A 265 16.41 -13.71 8.36
CA ASN A 265 15.73 -12.42 8.38
C ASN A 265 16.53 -11.46 9.28
N ASP A 266 17.44 -10.69 8.66
CA ASP A 266 18.34 -9.79 9.37
C ASP A 266 17.67 -8.41 9.59
N LYS A 267 17.37 -8.09 10.84
CA LYS A 267 16.75 -6.83 11.29
C LYS A 267 17.79 -5.84 11.82
N GLY A 268 19.06 -5.97 11.43
CA GLY A 268 20.13 -5.03 11.76
C GLY A 268 21.27 -5.63 12.60
N CYS A 269 21.38 -6.96 12.64
CA CYS A 269 22.43 -7.70 13.34
C CYS A 269 23.67 -7.87 12.47
N ILE A 270 23.49 -8.23 11.18
CA ILE A 270 24.58 -8.49 10.25
C ILE A 270 24.94 -7.23 9.47
N ILE A 271 23.95 -6.59 8.84
CA ILE A 271 24.13 -5.30 8.19
C ILE A 271 23.53 -4.23 9.08
N ASN A 272 24.36 -3.30 9.55
CA ASN A 272 23.95 -2.25 10.47
C ASN A 272 23.30 -1.04 9.76
N PRO A 273 22.69 -0.09 10.50
CA PRO A 273 22.11 1.13 9.91
C PRO A 273 23.13 2.00 9.17
N ASN A 274 24.41 1.92 9.53
CA ASN A 274 25.51 2.64 8.88
C ASN A 274 25.95 2.00 7.56
N ARG A 275 25.16 1.05 7.02
CA ARG A 275 25.41 0.38 5.75
C ARG A 275 26.70 -0.45 5.72
N GLN A 276 27.13 -0.91 6.89
CA GLN A 276 28.32 -1.73 7.05
C GLN A 276 27.96 -3.13 7.56
N MET A 277 28.80 -4.09 7.19
CA MET A 277 28.77 -5.44 7.75
C MET A 277 29.55 -5.46 9.06
N VAL A 278 28.98 -6.10 10.08
CA VAL A 278 29.61 -6.22 11.40
C VAL A 278 30.88 -7.08 11.37
N ASP A 279 31.85 -6.73 12.22
CA ASP A 279 33.21 -7.29 12.20
C ASP A 279 33.27 -8.81 12.31
N TRP A 280 32.45 -9.41 13.18
CA TRP A 280 32.45 -10.87 13.36
C TRP A 280 31.98 -11.60 12.09
N PHE A 281 31.09 -11.00 11.29
CA PHE A 281 30.64 -11.57 10.04
C PHE A 281 31.66 -11.34 8.91
N ASN A 282 32.39 -10.22 8.92
CA ASN A 282 33.55 -10.00 8.04
C ASN A 282 34.63 -11.07 8.29
N ASN A 283 34.99 -11.31 9.55
CA ASN A 283 35.99 -12.32 9.90
C ASN A 283 35.53 -13.75 9.54
N LEU A 284 34.23 -14.04 9.68
CA LEU A 284 33.64 -15.30 9.22
C LEU A 284 33.71 -15.43 7.69
N ASN A 285 33.42 -14.36 6.96
CA ASN A 285 33.52 -14.29 5.50
C ASN A 285 34.92 -14.70 5.02
N ASP A 286 35.97 -14.21 5.68
CA ASP A 286 37.36 -14.51 5.29
C ASP A 286 37.70 -16.00 5.47
N ARG A 287 37.20 -16.63 6.53
CA ARG A 287 37.36 -18.07 6.79
C ARG A 287 36.60 -18.93 5.77
N LEU A 288 35.45 -18.46 5.30
CA LEU A 288 34.57 -19.18 4.36
C LEU A 288 34.80 -18.82 2.88
N LYS A 289 35.91 -18.18 2.53
CA LYS A 289 36.19 -17.72 1.16
C LYS A 289 36.20 -18.82 0.09
N ASN A 290 36.49 -20.06 0.49
CA ASN A 290 36.63 -21.22 -0.40
C ASN A 290 35.45 -22.21 -0.30
N THR A 291 34.30 -21.80 0.24
CA THR A 291 33.18 -22.71 0.54
C THR A 291 32.50 -23.27 -0.72
N ASP A 292 32.58 -22.54 -1.84
CA ASP A 292 32.03 -22.88 -3.16
C ASP A 292 30.59 -23.43 -3.13
N TYR A 293 29.76 -22.90 -2.22
CA TYR A 293 28.40 -23.37 -1.98
C TYR A 293 27.60 -22.36 -1.16
N ILE A 294 26.39 -22.02 -1.61
CA ILE A 294 25.52 -21.04 -0.93
C ILE A 294 24.90 -21.63 0.34
N VAL A 295 25.48 -21.37 1.51
CA VAL A 295 24.91 -21.81 2.79
C VAL A 295 23.83 -20.83 3.28
N LEU A 296 24.00 -19.52 3.03
CA LEU A 296 23.17 -18.48 3.64
C LEU A 296 22.39 -17.65 2.60
N ALA A 297 21.10 -17.46 2.85
CA ALA A 297 20.25 -16.50 2.13
C ALA A 297 19.69 -15.47 3.12
N ILE A 298 20.20 -14.24 3.09
CA ILE A 298 19.99 -13.20 4.10
C ILE A 298 19.12 -12.08 3.54
N ALA A 299 17.97 -11.83 4.16
CA ALA A 299 17.15 -10.66 3.87
C ALA A 299 17.47 -9.53 4.86
N ALA A 300 18.40 -8.66 4.47
CA ALA A 300 18.91 -7.57 5.30
C ALA A 300 18.00 -6.34 5.27
N LYS A 301 17.57 -5.89 6.45
CA LYS A 301 16.77 -4.66 6.65
C LYS A 301 17.47 -3.41 6.11
N PHE A 302 18.79 -3.35 6.25
CA PHE A 302 19.59 -2.24 5.78
C PHE A 302 20.38 -2.63 4.52
N ARG A 303 20.58 -1.66 3.62
CA ARG A 303 21.38 -1.81 2.41
C ARG A 303 22.85 -1.53 2.72
N ILE A 304 23.74 -2.45 2.32
CA ILE A 304 25.19 -2.23 2.43
C ILE A 304 25.65 -1.09 1.50
N HIS A 305 26.74 -0.43 1.85
CA HIS A 305 27.38 0.56 0.98
C HIS A 305 28.02 -0.12 -0.23
N GLU A 306 27.81 0.41 -1.43
CA GLU A 306 28.23 -0.25 -2.67
C GLU A 306 29.75 -0.35 -2.84
N SER A 307 30.52 0.53 -2.20
CA SER A 307 31.98 0.40 -2.21
C SER A 307 32.45 -0.90 -1.58
N PHE A 308 31.70 -1.46 -0.62
CA PHE A 308 32.10 -2.70 0.04
C PHE A 308 31.72 -3.94 -0.77
N THR A 309 30.80 -3.87 -1.73
CA THR A 309 30.35 -5.08 -2.45
C THR A 309 31.45 -5.72 -3.28
N TYR A 310 32.41 -4.92 -3.77
CA TYR A 310 33.59 -5.42 -4.49
C TYR A 310 34.62 -6.08 -3.57
N SER A 311 34.61 -5.76 -2.28
CA SER A 311 35.56 -6.32 -1.31
C SER A 311 35.21 -7.74 -0.87
N TYR A 312 34.01 -8.23 -1.21
CA TYR A 312 33.48 -9.52 -0.76
C TYR A 312 33.18 -10.44 -1.94
N ASP A 313 34.22 -11.05 -2.53
CA ASP A 313 34.05 -11.95 -3.68
C ASP A 313 33.11 -13.14 -3.39
N ASN A 314 33.10 -13.62 -2.15
CA ASN A 314 32.33 -14.78 -1.69
C ASN A 314 30.93 -14.42 -1.14
N ILE A 315 30.49 -13.16 -1.24
CA ILE A 315 29.12 -12.74 -0.90
C ILE A 315 28.50 -12.02 -2.08
N MET A 316 27.31 -12.45 -2.48
CA MET A 316 26.53 -11.72 -3.46
C MET A 316 25.59 -10.74 -2.76
N PHE A 317 25.70 -9.44 -3.06
CA PHE A 317 24.76 -8.43 -2.59
C PHE A 317 23.78 -8.06 -3.68
N THR A 318 22.51 -7.92 -3.33
CA THR A 318 21.48 -7.43 -4.24
C THR A 318 20.52 -6.49 -3.54
N HIS A 319 20.10 -5.44 -4.22
CA HIS A 319 19.07 -4.53 -3.74
C HIS A 319 17.77 -4.80 -4.48
N ILE A 320 16.67 -5.02 -3.75
CA ILE A 320 15.38 -5.37 -4.33
C ILE A 320 14.46 -4.14 -4.33
N PRO A 321 14.24 -3.49 -5.50
CA PRO A 321 13.36 -2.34 -5.61
C PRO A 321 11.88 -2.75 -5.66
N GLU A 322 11.02 -1.73 -5.62
CA GLU A 322 9.61 -1.86 -5.97
C GLU A 322 9.41 -2.35 -7.40
N LEU A 323 8.30 -3.06 -7.63
CA LEU A 323 7.94 -3.47 -8.97
C LEU A 323 7.67 -2.22 -9.83
N ASN A 324 8.16 -2.20 -11.06
CA ASN A 324 7.80 -1.16 -12.02
C ASN A 324 6.36 -1.36 -12.53
N GLN A 325 5.82 -0.37 -13.27
CA GLN A 325 4.43 -0.39 -13.72
C GLN A 325 4.07 -1.63 -14.56
N ASN A 326 4.99 -2.09 -15.42
CA ASN A 326 4.78 -3.27 -16.25
C ASN A 326 4.77 -4.55 -15.41
N GLU A 327 5.67 -4.66 -14.44
CA GLU A 327 5.74 -5.78 -13.51
C GLU A 327 4.51 -5.86 -12.60
N ARG A 328 4.04 -4.71 -12.07
CA ARG A 328 2.79 -4.61 -11.30
C ARG A 328 1.61 -5.20 -12.09
N LYS A 329 1.47 -4.77 -13.34
CA LYS A 329 0.40 -5.24 -14.25
C LYS A 329 0.49 -6.74 -14.51
N ARG A 330 1.68 -7.24 -14.83
CA ARG A 330 1.90 -8.67 -15.09
C ARG A 330 1.65 -9.53 -13.85
N LEU A 331 2.08 -9.08 -12.67
CA LEU A 331 1.87 -9.80 -11.41
C LEU A 331 0.38 -9.85 -11.04
N PHE A 332 -0.32 -8.72 -11.16
CA PHE A 332 -1.77 -8.67 -10.96
C PHE A 332 -2.51 -9.63 -11.90
N TYR A 333 -2.14 -9.63 -13.19
CA TYR A 333 -2.70 -10.55 -14.17
C TYR A 333 -2.43 -12.02 -13.84
N ARG A 334 -1.21 -12.36 -13.40
CA ARG A 334 -0.89 -13.73 -12.96
C ARG A 334 -1.72 -14.19 -11.77
N TYR A 335 -2.02 -13.30 -10.82
CA TYR A 335 -2.90 -13.63 -9.72
C TYR A 335 -4.36 -13.81 -10.17
N LEU A 336 -4.84 -13.03 -11.14
CA LEU A 336 -6.17 -13.24 -11.74
C LEU A 336 -6.28 -14.60 -12.42
N GLU A 337 -5.27 -14.98 -13.22
CA GLU A 337 -5.20 -16.31 -13.85
C GLU A 337 -5.24 -17.42 -12.80
N TYR A 338 -4.41 -17.30 -11.76
CA TYR A 338 -4.36 -18.28 -10.67
C TYR A 338 -5.70 -18.45 -9.93
N GLU A 339 -6.45 -17.35 -9.76
CA GLU A 339 -7.78 -17.39 -9.13
C GLU A 339 -8.93 -17.68 -10.10
N ASP A 340 -8.63 -17.99 -11.36
CA ASP A 340 -9.60 -18.26 -12.43
C ASP A 340 -10.60 -17.09 -12.64
N LEU A 341 -10.12 -15.85 -12.44
CA LEU A 341 -10.94 -14.63 -12.52
C LEU A 341 -10.75 -13.92 -13.87
N ASN A 342 -11.82 -13.86 -14.66
CA ASN A 342 -11.85 -13.09 -15.90
C ASN A 342 -12.53 -11.73 -15.69
N ILE A 343 -11.80 -10.64 -15.89
CA ILE A 343 -12.30 -9.28 -15.71
C ILE A 343 -11.99 -8.40 -16.95
N PRO A 344 -12.82 -7.38 -17.25
CA PRO A 344 -12.60 -6.51 -18.42
C PRO A 344 -11.25 -5.79 -18.42
N LYS A 345 -10.68 -5.54 -19.61
CA LYS A 345 -9.40 -4.85 -19.76
C LYS A 345 -9.37 -3.44 -19.13
N GLU A 346 -10.49 -2.74 -19.16
CA GLU A 346 -10.64 -1.42 -18.51
C GLU A 346 -10.47 -1.55 -16.99
N ASP A 347 -11.08 -2.58 -16.40
CA ASP A 347 -11.03 -2.85 -14.96
C ASP A 347 -9.62 -3.25 -14.53
N ILE A 348 -8.90 -4.02 -15.35
CA ILE A 348 -7.48 -4.31 -15.11
C ILE A 348 -6.66 -3.01 -15.07
N ARG A 349 -6.91 -2.06 -15.98
CA ARG A 349 -6.23 -0.75 -15.97
C ARG A 349 -6.57 0.03 -14.71
N ASP A 350 -7.85 0.07 -14.30
CA ASP A 350 -8.29 0.73 -13.08
C ASP A 350 -7.52 0.20 -11.85
N PHE A 351 -7.49 -1.13 -11.64
CA PHE A 351 -6.80 -1.72 -10.50
C PHE A 351 -5.28 -1.59 -10.57
N THR A 352 -4.67 -1.75 -11.75
CA THR A 352 -3.22 -1.65 -11.87
C THR A 352 -2.70 -0.22 -11.72
N SER A 353 -3.52 0.79 -12.03
CA SER A 353 -3.18 2.20 -11.85
C SER A 353 -3.02 2.64 -10.40
N ILE A 354 -3.63 1.91 -9.44
CA ILE A 354 -3.58 2.21 -8.00
C ILE A 354 -2.55 1.37 -7.24
N LEU A 355 -1.81 0.48 -7.92
CA LEU A 355 -0.79 -0.35 -7.28
C LEU A 355 0.54 0.41 -7.14
N SER A 356 1.13 0.33 -5.96
CA SER A 356 2.30 1.09 -5.51
C SER A 356 3.59 0.25 -5.50
N GLY A 357 3.67 -0.81 -6.32
CA GLY A 357 4.90 -1.59 -6.52
C GLY A 357 5.17 -2.72 -5.52
N TYR A 358 4.36 -2.89 -4.47
CA TYR A 358 4.50 -3.99 -3.51
C TYR A 358 3.79 -5.26 -4.00
N PRO A 359 4.49 -6.42 -4.06
CA PRO A 359 3.88 -7.66 -4.57
C PRO A 359 2.61 -8.11 -3.83
N MET A 360 2.59 -7.97 -2.50
CA MET A 360 1.44 -8.37 -1.66
C MET A 360 0.19 -7.53 -1.92
N GLN A 361 0.35 -6.29 -2.37
CA GLN A 361 -0.78 -5.42 -2.70
C GLN A 361 -1.53 -5.92 -3.94
N ALA A 362 -0.80 -6.43 -4.94
CA ALA A 362 -1.40 -7.03 -6.13
C ALA A 362 -2.20 -8.30 -5.78
N TYR A 363 -1.64 -9.15 -4.91
CA TYR A 363 -2.36 -10.32 -4.40
C TYR A 363 -3.62 -9.92 -3.63
N TYR A 364 -3.51 -8.94 -2.71
CA TYR A 364 -4.64 -8.44 -1.94
C TYR A 364 -5.76 -7.85 -2.83
N ALA A 365 -5.39 -7.15 -3.90
CA ALA A 365 -6.35 -6.64 -4.87
C ALA A 365 -7.15 -7.77 -5.55
N VAL A 366 -6.47 -8.83 -5.99
CA VAL A 366 -7.14 -10.01 -6.58
C VAL A 366 -7.99 -10.76 -5.55
N TRP A 367 -7.48 -10.91 -4.33
CA TRP A 367 -8.23 -11.51 -3.23
C TRP A 367 -9.53 -10.74 -2.94
N LEU A 368 -9.51 -9.40 -2.93
CA LEU A 368 -10.71 -8.58 -2.78
C LEU A 368 -11.71 -8.80 -3.94
N ILE A 369 -11.23 -8.95 -5.18
CA ILE A 369 -12.08 -9.24 -6.33
C ILE A 369 -12.74 -10.61 -6.18
N LYS A 370 -11.99 -11.62 -5.71
CA LYS A 370 -12.49 -12.96 -5.46
C LYS A 370 -13.55 -12.99 -4.36
N ASP A 371 -13.27 -12.34 -3.24
CA ASP A 371 -14.09 -12.42 -2.03
C ASP A 371 -15.36 -11.56 -2.13
N LEU A 372 -15.23 -10.32 -2.62
CA LEU A 372 -16.35 -9.37 -2.68
C LEU A 372 -17.05 -9.34 -4.04
N GLY A 373 -16.44 -9.90 -5.07
CA GLY A 373 -16.81 -9.71 -6.46
C GLY A 373 -16.31 -8.38 -7.04
N LEU A 374 -16.07 -8.35 -8.35
CA LEU A 374 -15.49 -7.21 -9.09
C LEU A 374 -16.16 -5.86 -8.78
N THR A 375 -17.49 -5.80 -8.77
CA THR A 375 -18.23 -4.56 -8.51
C THR A 375 -17.97 -4.01 -7.11
N ARG A 376 -17.98 -4.85 -6.06
CA ARG A 376 -17.73 -4.41 -4.68
C ARG A 376 -16.25 -4.15 -4.42
N ALA A 377 -15.36 -4.91 -5.05
CA ALA A 377 -13.93 -4.67 -5.00
C ALA A 377 -13.55 -3.30 -5.58
N LYS A 378 -14.21 -2.87 -6.67
CA LYS A 378 -14.06 -1.51 -7.21
C LYS A 378 -14.49 -0.40 -6.24
N TYR A 379 -15.47 -0.67 -5.37
CA TYR A 379 -15.88 0.25 -4.29
C TYR A 379 -14.94 0.19 -3.08
N SER A 380 -14.02 -0.77 -3.04
CA SER A 380 -13.11 -1.02 -1.92
C SER A 380 -11.64 -0.78 -2.29
N THR A 381 -11.36 -0.09 -3.41
CA THR A 381 -10.00 0.22 -3.89
C THR A 381 -9.14 0.96 -2.87
N ASN A 382 -9.77 1.73 -1.99
CA ASN A 382 -9.10 2.41 -0.89
C ASN A 382 -8.42 1.44 0.07
N LEU A 383 -8.97 0.24 0.29
CA LEU A 383 -8.31 -0.80 1.08
C LEU A 383 -6.99 -1.23 0.43
N ILE A 384 -6.96 -1.28 -0.91
CA ILE A 384 -5.76 -1.64 -1.68
C ILE A 384 -4.69 -0.56 -1.52
N VAL A 385 -5.07 0.71 -1.66
CA VAL A 385 -4.15 1.85 -1.48
C VAL A 385 -3.64 1.91 -0.03
N GLU A 386 -4.53 1.69 0.95
CA GLU A 386 -4.19 1.75 2.37
C GLU A 386 -3.34 0.55 2.85
N PHE A 387 -3.32 -0.56 2.11
CA PHE A 387 -2.67 -1.83 2.50
C PHE A 387 -1.22 -1.68 2.97
N ASN A 388 -0.45 -0.75 2.39
CA ASN A 388 0.95 -0.53 2.75
C ASN A 388 1.17 0.65 3.72
N THR A 389 0.10 1.38 4.09
CA THR A 389 0.21 2.66 4.81
C THR A 389 0.80 2.49 6.20
N GLU A 390 0.38 1.46 6.97
CA GLU A 390 0.87 1.24 8.34
C GLU A 390 2.40 1.10 8.40
N ARG A 391 3.00 0.42 7.41
CA ARG A 391 4.45 0.18 7.37
C ARG A 391 5.23 1.45 7.05
N VAL A 392 4.69 2.26 6.15
CA VAL A 392 5.28 3.56 5.82
C VAL A 392 5.14 4.51 7.02
N VAL A 393 4.01 4.49 7.71
CA VAL A 393 3.81 5.24 8.96
C VAL A 393 4.89 4.88 9.97
N ASP A 394 5.10 3.59 10.26
CA ASP A 394 6.12 3.15 11.21
C ASP A 394 7.56 3.53 10.81
N LEU A 395 7.84 3.59 9.50
CA LEU A 395 9.12 4.01 8.97
C LEU A 395 9.34 5.52 9.13
N ILE A 396 8.32 6.32 8.79
CA ILE A 396 8.38 7.79 8.79
C ILE A 396 8.25 8.39 10.20
N ASN A 397 7.47 7.77 11.10
CA ASN A 397 7.28 8.24 12.48
C ASN A 397 8.62 8.40 13.24
N LYS A 398 9.64 7.63 12.87
CA LYS A 398 10.99 7.72 13.47
C LYS A 398 11.67 9.07 13.22
N TYR A 399 11.28 9.76 12.17
CA TYR A 399 11.85 11.04 11.76
C TYR A 399 10.97 12.23 12.12
N GLU A 400 9.74 12.00 12.60
CA GLU A 400 8.75 13.06 12.82
C GLU A 400 9.24 14.14 13.79
N SER A 401 10.07 13.77 14.77
CA SER A 401 10.70 14.71 15.71
C SER A 401 11.91 15.46 15.14
N ASN A 402 12.49 15.01 14.02
CA ASN A 402 13.65 15.62 13.39
C ASN A 402 13.24 16.56 12.26
N GLY A 403 13.13 17.86 12.57
CA GLY A 403 12.71 18.89 11.62
C GLY A 403 13.60 18.98 10.36
N LYS A 404 14.90 18.67 10.47
CA LYS A 404 15.84 18.72 9.33
C LYS A 404 15.54 17.60 8.33
N ILE A 405 15.41 16.36 8.82
CA ILE A 405 15.07 15.20 7.97
C ILE A 405 13.68 15.37 7.37
N MET A 406 12.69 15.82 8.14
CA MET A 406 11.36 16.10 7.62
C MET A 406 11.35 17.21 6.55
N GLY A 407 12.22 18.20 6.70
CA GLY A 407 12.44 19.24 5.69
C GLY A 407 13.02 18.68 4.39
N ILE A 408 13.99 17.77 4.48
CA ILE A 408 14.58 17.06 3.32
C ILE A 408 13.54 16.16 2.64
N LEU A 409 12.78 15.39 3.41
CA LEU A 409 11.69 14.57 2.87
C LEU A 409 10.63 15.42 2.17
N ALA A 410 10.32 16.59 2.71
CA ALA A 410 9.45 17.56 2.03
C ALA A 410 10.06 18.00 0.70
N LEU A 411 11.33 18.42 0.68
CA LEU A 411 12.04 18.80 -0.56
C LEU A 411 11.94 17.69 -1.62
N LEU A 412 12.32 16.46 -1.27
CA LEU A 412 12.28 15.32 -2.18
C LEU A 412 10.86 14.99 -2.68
N THR A 413 9.84 15.19 -1.83
CA THR A 413 8.43 15.00 -2.21
C THR A 413 8.00 15.97 -3.32
N HIS A 414 8.42 17.24 -3.22
CA HIS A 414 8.09 18.29 -4.19
C HIS A 414 8.94 18.22 -5.46
N TYR A 415 10.21 17.81 -5.35
CA TYR A 415 11.10 17.63 -6.51
C TYR A 415 10.78 16.36 -7.31
N GLY A 416 10.36 15.29 -6.65
CA GLY A 416 10.12 13.97 -7.26
C GLY A 416 11.42 13.21 -7.54
N THR A 417 12.28 13.75 -8.40
CA THR A 417 13.63 13.23 -8.68
C THR A 417 14.59 14.40 -8.75
N ILE A 418 15.73 14.30 -8.05
CA ILE A 418 16.69 15.39 -7.91
C ILE A 418 18.11 14.89 -8.20
N GLY A 419 18.90 15.63 -8.96
CA GLY A 419 20.32 15.33 -9.13
C GLY A 419 21.08 15.47 -7.80
N ILE A 420 22.06 14.60 -7.55
CA ILE A 420 22.81 14.57 -6.29
C ILE A 420 23.52 15.90 -5.98
N ASN A 421 24.08 16.54 -7.01
CA ASN A 421 24.74 17.86 -6.87
C ASN A 421 23.71 18.93 -6.49
N THR A 422 22.56 18.95 -7.18
CA THR A 422 21.45 19.85 -6.90
C THR A 422 20.92 19.65 -5.48
N TYR A 423 20.81 18.40 -5.04
CA TYR A 423 20.41 18.06 -3.67
C TYR A 423 21.33 18.71 -2.64
N PHE A 424 22.65 18.51 -2.72
CA PHE A 424 23.60 19.08 -1.75
C PHE A 424 23.70 20.61 -1.83
N ASN A 425 23.55 21.20 -3.01
CA ASN A 425 23.47 22.67 -3.12
C ASN A 425 22.32 23.23 -2.27
N ILE A 426 21.17 22.55 -2.24
CA ILE A 426 20.00 22.98 -1.48
C ILE A 426 20.13 22.62 0.00
N VAL A 427 20.43 21.38 0.35
CA VAL A 427 20.33 20.92 1.76
C VAL A 427 21.55 21.28 2.61
N GLY A 428 22.66 21.68 1.98
CA GLY A 428 23.96 21.94 2.62
C GLY A 428 25.03 20.94 2.14
N THR A 429 26.29 21.14 2.55
CA THR A 429 27.42 20.40 1.93
C THR A 429 27.33 18.89 2.13
N TYR A 430 28.11 18.16 1.32
CA TYR A 430 28.24 16.72 1.46
C TYR A 430 28.67 16.33 2.87
N GLU A 431 29.67 17.00 3.47
CA GLU A 431 30.13 16.65 4.82
C GLU A 431 29.06 16.84 5.91
N GLU A 432 28.15 17.79 5.73
CA GLU A 432 27.13 18.12 6.74
C GLU A 432 25.88 17.22 6.68
N ASN A 433 25.56 16.69 5.50
CA ASN A 433 24.24 16.09 5.24
C ASN A 433 24.27 14.72 4.60
N ASN A 434 25.46 14.20 4.24
CA ASN A 434 25.55 12.88 3.63
C ASN A 434 25.01 11.80 4.57
N ASP A 435 25.27 11.88 5.88
CA ASP A 435 24.75 10.91 6.86
C ASP A 435 23.22 10.77 6.83
N ILE A 436 22.51 11.86 6.56
CA ILE A 436 21.04 11.83 6.41
C ILE A 436 20.67 11.08 5.14
N LEU A 437 21.30 11.41 4.01
CA LEU A 437 21.04 10.73 2.74
C LEU A 437 21.37 9.23 2.85
N GLU A 438 22.50 8.89 3.48
CA GLU A 438 22.95 7.54 3.74
C GLU A 438 21.95 6.76 4.60
N ASP A 439 21.41 7.34 5.68
CA ASP A 439 20.37 6.68 6.50
C ASP A 439 19.07 6.45 5.69
N LEU A 440 18.67 7.40 4.83
CA LEU A 440 17.50 7.26 3.96
C LEU A 440 17.70 6.16 2.90
N LEU A 441 18.90 6.07 2.31
CA LEU A 441 19.27 5.01 1.36
C LEU A 441 19.39 3.65 2.06
N ALA A 442 19.99 3.60 3.25
CA ALA A 442 20.14 2.40 4.05
C ALA A 442 18.81 1.69 4.26
N ARG A 443 17.75 2.47 4.49
CA ARG A 443 16.39 1.96 4.79
C ARG A 443 15.51 1.79 3.56
N GLY A 444 16.00 2.10 2.36
CA GLY A 444 15.22 2.08 1.13
C GLY A 444 14.12 3.14 1.09
N ILE A 445 14.28 4.25 1.83
CA ILE A 445 13.37 5.40 1.74
C ILE A 445 13.62 6.13 0.42
N CYS A 446 14.90 6.31 0.11
CA CYS A 446 15.37 6.85 -1.16
C CYS A 446 15.96 5.74 -2.04
N GLU A 447 15.88 5.97 -3.34
CA GLU A 447 16.52 5.18 -4.38
C GLU A 447 17.39 6.07 -5.26
N THR A 448 18.46 5.50 -5.80
CA THR A 448 19.28 6.16 -6.81
C THR A 448 18.92 5.70 -8.22
N LEU A 449 18.96 6.63 -9.17
CA LEU A 449 18.65 6.43 -10.58
C LEU A 449 19.77 6.98 -11.48
N GLY A 450 19.79 6.53 -12.73
CA GLY A 450 20.82 6.87 -13.70
C GLY A 450 21.94 5.83 -13.74
N VAL A 451 22.67 5.77 -14.85
CA VAL A 451 23.78 4.81 -15.03
C VAL A 451 24.88 5.07 -13.99
N ASN A 452 25.08 6.34 -13.64
CA ASN A 452 26.06 6.78 -12.65
C ASN A 452 25.44 7.03 -11.28
N LYS A 453 24.17 6.63 -11.06
CA LYS A 453 23.41 6.87 -9.82
C LYS A 453 23.33 8.34 -9.44
N GLU A 454 23.32 9.21 -10.45
CA GLU A 454 23.42 10.65 -10.32
C GLU A 454 22.12 11.33 -9.83
N TYR A 455 21.01 10.60 -9.80
CA TYR A 455 19.70 11.09 -9.34
C TYR A 455 19.22 10.36 -8.09
N ILE A 456 18.51 11.08 -7.22
CA ILE A 456 17.87 10.58 -6.00
C ILE A 456 16.37 10.77 -6.14
N ARG A 457 15.59 9.76 -5.73
CA ARG A 457 14.14 9.87 -5.60
C ARG A 457 13.63 9.14 -4.36
N LEU A 458 12.42 9.48 -3.93
CA LEU A 458 11.71 8.71 -2.92
C LEU A 458 11.13 7.42 -3.53
N ASN A 459 11.01 6.37 -2.73
CA ASN A 459 10.17 5.23 -3.07
C ASN A 459 8.71 5.69 -3.29
N ASP A 460 8.02 5.14 -4.30
CA ASP A 460 6.69 5.61 -4.72
C ASP A 460 5.68 5.59 -3.55
N VAL A 461 5.70 4.56 -2.71
CA VAL A 461 4.74 4.42 -1.60
C VAL A 461 4.96 5.47 -0.53
N ILE A 462 6.23 5.80 -0.29
CA ILE A 462 6.62 6.81 0.67
C ILE A 462 6.29 8.20 0.12
N HIS A 463 6.60 8.46 -1.15
CA HIS A 463 6.23 9.69 -1.84
C HIS A 463 4.72 9.97 -1.76
N ASP A 464 3.90 8.98 -2.14
CA ASP A 464 2.44 9.06 -2.08
C ASP A 464 1.92 9.35 -0.67
N TYR A 465 2.54 8.76 0.35
CA TYR A 465 2.20 8.99 1.76
C TYR A 465 2.56 10.42 2.19
N LEU A 466 3.77 10.90 1.86
CA LEU A 466 4.23 12.24 2.22
C LEU A 466 3.44 13.35 1.50
N ILE A 467 3.01 13.13 0.26
CA ILE A 467 2.07 14.04 -0.44
C ILE A 467 0.78 14.20 0.36
N ARG A 468 0.20 13.09 0.84
CA ARG A 468 -1.04 13.12 1.64
C ARG A 468 -0.86 13.82 2.98
N MET A 469 0.33 13.75 3.57
CA MET A 469 0.67 14.51 4.78
C MET A 469 0.73 16.02 4.53
N GLY A 470 1.06 16.45 3.30
CA GLY A 470 1.04 17.87 2.92
C GLY A 470 2.19 18.68 3.55
N LEU A 471 3.38 18.10 3.63
CA LEU A 471 4.57 18.75 4.19
C LEU A 471 4.98 19.99 3.37
N SER A 472 5.36 21.06 4.07
CA SER A 472 5.87 22.29 3.46
C SER A 472 7.39 22.34 3.48
N ILE A 473 8.00 22.69 2.34
CA ILE A 473 9.45 22.91 2.26
C ILE A 473 9.88 24.03 3.23
N PRO A 474 10.93 23.83 4.05
CA PRO A 474 11.51 24.85 4.92
C PRO A 474 11.87 26.16 4.18
N LYS A 475 11.82 27.29 4.90
CA LYS A 475 12.11 28.62 4.32
C LYS A 475 13.52 28.73 3.74
N GLU A 476 14.50 28.14 4.41
CA GLU A 476 15.90 28.12 3.97
C GLU A 476 16.07 27.46 2.60
N TYR A 477 15.53 26.24 2.43
CA TYR A 477 15.58 25.53 1.16
C TYR A 477 14.82 26.27 0.06
N LYS A 478 13.67 26.89 0.40
CA LYS A 478 12.94 27.73 -0.56
C LYS A 478 13.78 28.90 -1.07
N GLN A 479 14.57 29.54 -0.22
CA GLN A 479 15.42 30.66 -0.63
C GLN A 479 16.53 30.19 -1.58
N LYS A 480 17.20 29.07 -1.27
CA LYS A 480 18.22 28.49 -2.17
C LYS A 480 17.64 28.10 -3.52
N LEU A 481 16.45 27.48 -3.53
CA LEU A 481 15.74 27.16 -4.76
C LEU A 481 15.38 28.38 -5.61
N LEU A 482 15.10 29.53 -4.98
CA LEU A 482 14.87 30.79 -5.68
C LEU A 482 16.17 31.34 -6.27
N ASN A 483 17.28 31.24 -5.54
CA ASN A 483 18.59 31.66 -6.05
C ASN A 483 19.04 30.78 -7.23
N ASP A 484 18.90 29.46 -7.13
CA ASP A 484 19.19 28.51 -8.22
C ASP A 484 18.35 28.80 -9.46
N LEU A 485 17.11 29.25 -9.28
CA LEU A 485 16.22 29.67 -10.37
C LEU A 485 16.72 30.95 -11.03
N ASN A 486 17.16 31.95 -10.26
CA ASN A 486 17.74 33.18 -10.80
C ASN A 486 18.99 32.88 -11.62
N GLU A 487 19.91 32.08 -11.07
CA GLU A 487 21.14 31.69 -11.76
C GLU A 487 20.83 30.91 -13.05
N PHE A 488 19.87 29.99 -13.00
CA PHE A 488 19.42 29.24 -14.17
C PHE A 488 18.92 30.16 -15.30
N ILE A 489 18.19 31.21 -14.96
CA ILE A 489 17.68 32.19 -15.93
C ILE A 489 18.81 33.06 -16.49
N GLU A 490 19.72 33.54 -15.63
CA GLU A 490 20.80 34.45 -16.01
C GLU A 490 21.88 33.78 -16.87
N ASN A 491 22.20 32.52 -16.58
CA ASN A 491 23.32 31.80 -17.20
C ASN A 491 22.91 30.80 -18.30
N TYR A 492 21.64 30.78 -18.73
CA TYR A 492 21.20 29.86 -19.77
C TYR A 492 21.82 30.20 -21.14
N SER A 493 22.53 29.25 -21.75
CA SER A 493 22.99 29.33 -23.15
C SER A 493 22.49 28.14 -23.98
N GLU A 494 22.15 28.34 -25.25
CA GLU A 494 21.66 27.28 -26.16
C GLU A 494 22.75 26.24 -26.50
N ASP A 495 24.02 26.60 -26.33
CA ASP A 495 25.18 25.76 -26.65
C ASP A 495 25.65 24.91 -25.45
N ASP A 496 25.16 25.19 -24.23
CA ASP A 496 25.54 24.43 -23.04
C ASP A 496 24.77 23.10 -22.93
N TYR A 497 25.51 22.02 -22.69
CA TYR A 497 24.91 20.75 -22.35
C TYR A 497 24.15 20.87 -21.02
N LEU A 498 22.84 20.61 -21.05
CA LEU A 498 22.00 20.52 -19.84
C LEU A 498 22.49 19.36 -18.96
N GLY A 499 23.35 19.67 -17.99
CA GLY A 499 23.96 18.67 -17.10
C GLY A 499 23.00 18.00 -16.13
N ASP A 500 21.88 18.64 -15.79
CA ASP A 500 20.85 18.09 -14.90
C ASP A 500 19.44 18.45 -15.41
N ILE A 501 18.81 17.51 -16.13
CA ILE A 501 17.46 17.68 -16.66
C ILE A 501 16.41 17.83 -15.55
N SER A 502 16.67 17.28 -14.36
CA SER A 502 15.75 17.38 -13.22
C SER A 502 15.77 18.79 -12.63
N LYS A 503 16.96 19.41 -12.51
CA LYS A 503 17.10 20.85 -12.16
C LYS A 503 16.40 21.72 -13.19
N TYR A 504 16.59 21.44 -14.49
CA TYR A 504 15.91 22.17 -15.56
C TYR A 504 14.39 22.10 -15.44
N GLN A 505 13.81 20.89 -15.37
CA GLN A 505 12.35 20.74 -15.27
C GLN A 505 11.78 21.39 -14.01
N TYR A 506 12.49 21.27 -12.89
CA TYR A 506 12.10 21.93 -11.66
C TYR A 506 12.15 23.45 -11.78
N SER A 507 13.25 24.01 -12.30
CA SER A 507 13.44 25.46 -12.47
C SER A 507 12.39 26.06 -13.40
N ILE A 508 12.13 25.43 -14.56
CA ILE A 508 11.09 25.87 -15.48
C ILE A 508 9.72 25.90 -14.79
N LYS A 509 9.37 24.81 -14.11
CA LYS A 509 8.12 24.71 -13.36
C LYS A 509 8.02 25.77 -12.25
N LYS A 510 9.13 26.04 -11.54
CA LYS A 510 9.20 27.04 -10.48
C LYS A 510 9.05 28.46 -11.02
N ALA A 511 9.73 28.81 -12.11
CA ALA A 511 9.57 30.09 -12.80
C ALA A 511 8.13 30.30 -13.28
N ILE A 512 7.48 29.26 -13.80
CA ILE A 512 6.06 29.34 -14.14
C ILE A 512 5.20 29.67 -12.92
N ILE A 513 5.38 28.95 -11.80
CA ILE A 513 4.62 29.16 -10.56
C ILE A 513 4.87 30.54 -9.93
N ASP A 514 6.08 31.07 -10.12
CA ASP A 514 6.52 32.37 -9.62
C ASP A 514 6.29 33.52 -10.63
N ASN A 515 5.55 33.27 -11.72
CA ASN A 515 5.17 34.25 -12.75
C ASN A 515 6.36 34.90 -13.50
N ARG A 516 7.45 34.16 -13.73
CA ARG A 516 8.66 34.58 -14.46
C ARG A 516 8.80 33.93 -15.84
N ILE A 517 7.66 33.71 -16.50
CA ILE A 517 7.59 32.90 -17.72
C ILE A 517 8.31 33.58 -18.90
N GLU A 518 8.31 34.91 -18.95
CA GLU A 518 8.99 35.69 -20.01
C GLU A 518 10.50 35.47 -20.02
N GLU A 519 11.08 35.22 -18.84
CA GLU A 519 12.51 35.01 -18.67
C GLU A 519 12.97 33.62 -19.17
N ILE A 520 12.04 32.71 -19.43
CA ILE A 520 12.32 31.32 -19.85
C ILE A 520 11.55 30.91 -21.10
N GLU A 521 10.97 31.85 -21.86
CA GLU A 521 10.00 31.54 -22.92
C GLU A 521 10.53 30.54 -23.97
N LYS A 522 11.81 30.69 -24.35
CA LYS A 522 12.50 29.81 -25.32
C LYS A 522 12.66 28.35 -24.85
N LEU A 523 12.48 28.10 -23.55
CA LEU A 523 12.72 26.81 -22.88
C LEU A 523 11.44 26.00 -22.65
N LEU A 524 10.30 26.62 -22.91
CA LEU A 524 9.02 26.05 -22.55
C LEU A 524 8.57 25.00 -23.56
N ILE A 525 8.09 23.87 -23.05
CA ILE A 525 7.38 22.86 -23.83
C ILE A 525 5.96 22.66 -23.28
N PRO A 526 5.02 22.12 -24.08
CA PRO A 526 3.63 22.01 -23.67
C PRO A 526 3.37 21.29 -22.34
N SER A 527 4.16 20.26 -22.03
CA SER A 527 4.04 19.51 -20.77
C SER A 527 4.39 20.36 -19.53
N HIS A 528 5.29 21.35 -19.64
CA HIS A 528 5.63 22.25 -18.54
C HIS A 528 4.43 23.10 -18.11
N TYR A 529 3.66 23.59 -19.08
CA TYR A 529 2.42 24.33 -18.82
C TYR A 529 1.39 23.44 -18.13
N LEU A 530 1.11 22.26 -18.69
CA LEU A 530 0.09 21.37 -18.12
C LEU A 530 0.42 20.94 -16.69
N GLN A 531 1.67 20.55 -16.42
CA GLN A 531 2.12 20.18 -15.08
C GLN A 531 2.00 21.35 -14.10
N SER A 532 2.41 22.55 -14.51
CA SER A 532 2.32 23.75 -13.68
C SER A 532 0.87 24.18 -13.42
N MET A 533 0.01 24.12 -14.44
CA MET A 533 -1.42 24.42 -14.34
C MET A 533 -2.12 23.50 -13.34
N LYS A 534 -1.82 22.19 -13.38
CA LYS A 534 -2.36 21.22 -12.42
C LYS A 534 -1.98 21.58 -10.99
N GLU A 535 -0.71 21.95 -10.76
CA GLU A 535 -0.25 22.32 -9.41
C GLU A 535 -0.81 23.66 -8.93
N LEU A 536 -0.85 24.67 -9.79
CA LEU A 536 -1.49 25.96 -9.49
C LEU A 536 -2.97 25.78 -9.15
N TYR A 537 -3.66 24.87 -9.85
CA TYR A 537 -5.07 24.56 -9.59
C TYR A 537 -5.30 23.72 -8.32
N ASP A 538 -4.53 22.66 -8.11
CA ASP A 538 -4.75 21.68 -7.04
C ASP A 538 -4.09 22.08 -5.72
N VAL A 539 -2.88 22.64 -5.77
CA VAL A 539 -2.07 22.97 -4.58
C VAL A 539 -2.24 24.44 -4.20
N TYR A 540 -1.91 25.36 -5.11
CA TYR A 540 -1.82 26.79 -4.78
C TYR A 540 -3.13 27.57 -4.88
N LYS A 541 -4.15 27.02 -5.57
CA LYS A 541 -5.46 27.64 -5.79
C LYS A 541 -5.40 29.01 -6.51
N LYS A 542 -4.40 29.22 -7.35
CA LYS A 542 -4.22 30.45 -8.15
C LYS A 542 -4.86 30.28 -9.53
N TYR A 543 -6.17 30.56 -9.63
CA TYR A 543 -6.93 30.27 -10.85
C TYR A 543 -6.64 31.25 -11.99
N ASP A 544 -6.34 32.52 -11.68
CA ASP A 544 -5.96 33.53 -12.67
C ASP A 544 -4.66 33.14 -13.40
N ASP A 545 -3.65 32.67 -12.66
CA ASP A 545 -2.39 32.19 -13.24
C ASP A 545 -2.61 30.98 -14.17
N VAL A 546 -3.54 30.07 -13.82
CA VAL A 546 -3.91 28.95 -14.71
C VAL A 546 -4.54 29.45 -16.00
N ILE A 547 -5.39 30.49 -15.94
CA ILE A 547 -6.02 31.09 -17.13
C ILE A 547 -4.95 31.74 -18.01
N ASN A 548 -4.06 32.54 -17.42
CA ASN A 548 -2.97 33.20 -18.14
C ASN A 548 -2.04 32.20 -18.84
N LEU A 549 -1.71 31.09 -18.15
CA LEU A 549 -0.90 30.02 -18.74
C LEU A 549 -1.59 29.32 -19.91
N ALA A 550 -2.87 29.00 -19.76
CA ALA A 550 -3.66 28.40 -20.83
C ALA A 550 -3.75 29.33 -22.05
N ASP A 551 -3.93 30.63 -21.82
CA ASP A 551 -4.02 31.63 -22.88
C ASP A 551 -2.71 31.77 -23.64
N ARG A 552 -1.57 31.71 -22.94
CA ARG A 552 -0.25 31.76 -23.58
C ARG A 552 -0.01 30.53 -24.45
N ILE A 553 -0.31 29.33 -23.97
CA ILE A 553 -0.03 28.10 -24.71
C ILE A 553 -1.02 27.80 -25.85
N LEU A 554 -2.31 28.12 -25.67
CA LEU A 554 -3.34 27.86 -26.68
C LEU A 554 -3.25 28.82 -27.89
N GLN A 555 -2.42 29.86 -27.84
CA GLN A 555 -2.07 30.67 -29.01
C GLN A 555 -1.31 29.85 -30.08
N SER A 556 -0.64 28.78 -29.67
CA SER A 556 0.13 27.86 -30.53
C SER A 556 -0.63 26.57 -30.85
N ASP A 557 -1.96 26.66 -31.00
CA ASP A 557 -2.90 25.51 -31.09
C ASP A 557 -2.51 24.46 -32.14
N ASN A 558 -1.95 24.90 -33.28
CA ASN A 558 -1.58 24.01 -34.40
C ASN A 558 -0.38 23.08 -34.11
N CYS A 559 0.35 23.30 -33.01
CA CYS A 559 1.55 22.54 -32.64
C CYS A 559 1.33 21.67 -31.39
N LEU A 560 0.12 21.63 -30.82
CA LEU A 560 -0.18 20.89 -29.60
C LEU A 560 -0.65 19.48 -29.92
N ASP A 561 -0.17 18.51 -29.13
CA ASP A 561 -0.80 17.20 -29.08
C ASP A 561 -2.24 17.34 -28.55
N LYS A 562 -3.19 16.68 -29.22
CA LYS A 562 -4.63 16.81 -28.95
C LYS A 562 -5.00 16.37 -27.52
N TYR A 563 -4.28 15.42 -26.92
CA TYR A 563 -4.53 15.04 -25.54
C TYR A 563 -4.07 16.14 -24.57
N ILE A 564 -2.87 16.69 -24.78
CA ILE A 564 -2.35 17.81 -23.97
C ILE A 564 -3.24 19.04 -24.10
N GLU A 565 -3.67 19.39 -25.32
CA GLU A 565 -4.59 20.49 -25.59
C GLU A 565 -5.90 20.33 -24.81
N ASN A 566 -6.51 19.14 -24.85
CA ASN A 566 -7.75 18.84 -24.12
C ASN A 566 -7.57 18.99 -22.59
N GLU A 567 -6.46 18.51 -22.04
CA GLU A 567 -6.18 18.65 -20.61
C GLU A 567 -5.94 20.12 -20.20
N ILE A 568 -5.22 20.89 -21.01
CA ILE A 568 -5.04 22.34 -20.80
C ILE A 568 -6.40 23.04 -20.81
N ARG A 569 -7.24 22.78 -21.82
CA ARG A 569 -8.60 23.34 -21.91
C ARG A 569 -9.47 22.92 -20.73
N TYR A 570 -9.31 21.69 -20.22
CA TYR A 570 -10.02 21.23 -19.03
C TYR A 570 -9.69 22.07 -17.80
N TYR A 571 -8.40 22.31 -17.51
CA TYR A 571 -7.99 23.15 -16.37
C TYR A 571 -8.35 24.62 -16.59
N LEU A 572 -8.25 25.15 -17.82
CA LEU A 572 -8.76 26.48 -18.17
C LEU A 572 -10.24 26.61 -17.83
N CYS A 573 -11.07 25.67 -18.28
CA CYS A 573 -12.51 25.65 -18.01
C CYS A 573 -12.82 25.57 -16.50
N MET A 574 -12.09 24.74 -15.75
CA MET A 574 -12.25 24.65 -14.30
C MET A 574 -11.90 25.98 -13.60
N SER A 575 -10.85 26.67 -14.05
CA SER A 575 -10.42 27.96 -13.50
C SER A 575 -11.39 29.10 -13.86
N LEU A 576 -11.78 29.21 -15.14
CA LEU A 576 -12.80 30.17 -15.59
C LEU A 576 -14.12 30.00 -14.82
N ALA A 577 -14.52 28.75 -14.56
CA ALA A 577 -15.71 28.47 -13.76
C ALA A 577 -15.62 28.98 -12.33
N ARG A 578 -14.46 28.85 -11.67
CA ARG A 578 -14.26 29.40 -10.31
C ARG A 578 -14.25 30.92 -10.30
N ASN A 579 -13.71 31.53 -11.34
CA ASN A 579 -13.74 32.98 -11.55
C ASN A 579 -15.09 33.52 -12.05
N LYS A 580 -16.03 32.63 -12.39
CA LYS A 580 -17.35 32.95 -12.94
C LYS A 580 -17.29 33.70 -14.27
N ASP A 581 -16.23 33.45 -15.04
CA ASP A 581 -16.01 34.10 -16.33
C ASP A 581 -16.91 33.50 -17.41
N GLU A 582 -17.63 34.35 -18.14
CA GLU A 582 -18.51 33.97 -19.23
C GLU A 582 -17.78 33.37 -20.45
N ARG A 583 -16.46 33.66 -20.60
CA ARG A 583 -15.58 33.03 -21.60
C ARG A 583 -15.59 31.51 -21.52
N PHE A 584 -15.86 30.95 -20.33
CA PHE A 584 -16.07 29.52 -20.13
C PHE A 584 -16.96 28.89 -21.21
N LYS A 585 -18.07 29.55 -21.59
CA LYS A 585 -19.05 29.01 -22.55
C LYS A 585 -18.50 28.88 -23.97
N LYS A 586 -17.44 29.62 -24.29
CA LYS A 586 -16.72 29.51 -25.55
C LYS A 586 -15.76 28.34 -25.48
N GLU A 587 -14.86 28.32 -24.49
CA GLU A 587 -13.77 27.34 -24.37
C GLU A 587 -14.28 25.90 -24.18
N VAL A 588 -15.35 25.71 -23.42
CA VAL A 588 -15.89 24.37 -23.14
C VAL A 588 -16.41 23.66 -24.38
N LYS A 589 -16.72 24.39 -25.48
CA LYS A 589 -17.24 23.79 -26.72
C LYS A 589 -16.25 22.83 -27.39
N GLU A 590 -14.95 23.04 -27.16
CA GLU A 590 -13.89 22.18 -27.69
C GLU A 590 -13.76 20.87 -26.90
N ILE A 591 -14.38 20.78 -25.71
CA ILE A 591 -14.39 19.58 -24.89
C ILE A 591 -15.64 18.75 -25.20
N ASN A 592 -15.47 17.44 -25.37
CA ASN A 592 -16.54 16.52 -25.75
C ASN A 592 -16.95 15.56 -24.63
N GLY A 593 -18.01 14.78 -24.85
CA GLY A 593 -18.37 13.65 -23.96
C GLY A 593 -19.08 14.04 -22.66
N ALA A 594 -18.81 13.29 -21.59
CA ALA A 594 -19.40 13.50 -20.26
C ALA A 594 -18.72 14.67 -19.52
N GLU A 595 -17.42 14.86 -19.77
CA GLU A 595 -16.58 15.91 -19.22
C GLU A 595 -17.11 17.31 -19.56
N HIS A 596 -17.59 17.52 -20.80
CA HIS A 596 -18.27 18.75 -21.21
C HIS A 596 -19.46 19.10 -20.30
N ASP A 597 -20.36 18.13 -20.04
CA ASP A 597 -21.53 18.36 -19.20
C ASP A 597 -21.15 18.53 -17.72
N PHE A 598 -20.13 17.82 -17.25
CA PHE A 598 -19.59 18.03 -15.90
C PHE A 598 -19.06 19.46 -15.72
N LEU A 599 -18.25 19.97 -16.66
CA LEU A 599 -17.71 21.32 -16.62
C LEU A 599 -18.83 22.37 -16.61
N PHE A 600 -19.87 22.19 -17.43
CA PHE A 600 -21.05 23.07 -17.39
C PHE A 600 -21.78 23.01 -16.04
N GLY A 601 -21.93 21.81 -15.47
CA GLY A 601 -22.49 21.64 -14.13
C GLY A 601 -21.67 22.39 -13.08
N PHE A 602 -20.35 22.29 -13.18
CA PHE A 602 -19.41 23.00 -12.31
C PHE A 602 -19.52 24.51 -12.45
N TYR A 603 -19.51 25.03 -13.67
CA TYR A 603 -19.72 26.45 -13.97
C TYR A 603 -21.03 26.99 -13.39
N TYR A 604 -22.14 26.29 -13.60
CA TYR A 604 -23.44 26.72 -13.07
C TYR A 604 -23.50 26.67 -11.54
N ARG A 605 -22.81 25.71 -10.93
CA ARG A 605 -22.67 25.65 -9.46
C ARG A 605 -21.92 26.88 -8.93
N GLN A 606 -20.80 27.27 -9.56
CA GLN A 606 -20.00 28.43 -9.13
C GLN A 606 -20.73 29.76 -9.37
N THR A 607 -21.51 29.86 -10.45
CA THR A 607 -22.31 31.06 -10.80
C THR A 607 -23.66 31.15 -10.09
N GLY A 608 -23.95 30.25 -9.14
CA GLY A 608 -25.17 30.32 -8.32
C GLY A 608 -26.45 29.93 -9.06
N ARG A 609 -26.37 29.01 -10.04
CA ARG A 609 -27.49 28.52 -10.85
C ARG A 609 -27.74 27.03 -10.59
N PRO A 610 -28.25 26.65 -9.40
CA PRO A 610 -28.31 25.24 -8.98
C PRO A 610 -29.21 24.37 -9.87
N ASN A 611 -30.33 24.90 -10.39
CA ASN A 611 -31.20 24.14 -11.31
C ASN A 611 -30.45 23.68 -12.59
N LYS A 612 -29.70 24.59 -13.22
CA LYS A 612 -28.90 24.29 -14.42
C LYS A 612 -27.73 23.36 -14.08
N ALA A 613 -27.14 23.51 -12.89
CA ALA A 613 -26.08 22.64 -12.42
C ALA A 613 -26.57 21.19 -12.27
N ILE A 614 -27.73 20.98 -11.63
CA ILE A 614 -28.37 19.66 -11.46
C ILE A 614 -28.59 19.00 -12.83
N GLN A 615 -29.25 19.69 -13.76
CA GLN A 615 -29.53 19.16 -15.10
C GLN A 615 -28.25 18.71 -15.83
N ARG A 616 -27.18 19.48 -15.71
CA ARG A 616 -25.90 19.18 -16.36
C ARG A 616 -25.16 18.03 -15.71
N TYR A 617 -25.15 17.94 -14.37
CA TYR A 617 -24.56 16.78 -13.69
C TYR A 617 -25.34 15.49 -13.95
N GLU A 618 -26.67 15.53 -13.95
CA GLU A 618 -27.52 14.38 -14.31
C GLU A 618 -27.24 13.92 -15.75
N LYS A 619 -27.07 14.87 -16.69
CA LYS A 619 -26.67 14.56 -18.07
C LYS A 619 -25.25 14.00 -18.18
N ALA A 620 -24.30 14.48 -17.37
CA ALA A 620 -22.96 13.91 -17.30
C ALA A 620 -23.00 12.46 -16.78
N LEU A 621 -23.83 12.19 -15.77
CA LEU A 621 -24.03 10.86 -15.19
C LEU A 621 -24.80 9.91 -16.12
N SER A 622 -25.69 10.40 -16.98
CA SER A 622 -26.36 9.56 -17.97
C SER A 622 -25.39 9.08 -19.06
N LYS A 623 -24.44 9.93 -19.47
CA LYS A 623 -23.36 9.58 -20.41
C LYS A 623 -22.31 8.67 -19.76
N ARG A 624 -21.98 8.93 -18.49
CA ARG A 624 -20.98 8.18 -17.73
C ARG A 624 -21.54 7.85 -16.34
N LYS A 625 -22.22 6.71 -16.22
CA LYS A 625 -22.85 6.26 -14.96
C LYS A 625 -21.88 6.28 -13.76
N ARG A 626 -20.60 5.95 -13.99
CA ARG A 626 -19.54 5.96 -12.96
C ARG A 626 -18.68 7.21 -13.09
N PHE A 627 -19.22 8.36 -12.74
CA PHE A 627 -18.51 9.65 -12.76
C PHE A 627 -18.48 10.30 -11.36
N ALA A 628 -17.56 9.83 -10.51
CA ALA A 628 -17.48 10.20 -9.09
C ALA A 628 -17.44 11.72 -8.84
N ARG A 629 -16.69 12.49 -9.66
CA ARG A 629 -16.61 13.95 -9.55
C ARG A 629 -17.96 14.63 -9.76
N ALA A 630 -18.72 14.21 -10.78
CA ALA A 630 -20.05 14.73 -11.06
C ALA A 630 -21.05 14.35 -9.96
N GLN A 631 -21.00 13.10 -9.48
CA GLN A 631 -21.86 12.63 -8.39
C GLN A 631 -21.60 13.40 -7.08
N ARG A 632 -20.34 13.60 -6.71
CA ARG A 632 -19.95 14.37 -5.51
C ARG A 632 -20.45 15.81 -5.58
N ASP A 633 -20.24 16.46 -6.71
CA ASP A 633 -20.65 17.85 -6.87
C ASP A 633 -22.18 18.00 -6.93
N LEU A 634 -22.89 17.02 -7.51
CA LEU A 634 -24.35 16.96 -7.49
C LEU A 634 -24.91 16.84 -6.06
N VAL A 635 -24.32 15.98 -5.22
CA VAL A 635 -24.67 15.90 -3.78
C VAL A 635 -24.57 17.26 -3.12
N GLN A 636 -23.48 17.99 -3.36
CA GLN A 636 -23.31 19.31 -2.76
C GLN A 636 -24.35 20.32 -3.26
N VAL A 637 -24.79 20.24 -4.52
CA VAL A 637 -25.86 21.11 -5.03
C VAL A 637 -27.19 20.77 -4.35
N TYR A 638 -27.56 19.50 -4.20
CA TYR A 638 -28.78 19.10 -3.49
C TYR A 638 -28.76 19.50 -2.01
N ILE A 639 -27.61 19.38 -1.32
CA ILE A 639 -27.46 19.88 0.06
C ILE A 639 -27.71 21.39 0.11
N ASN A 640 -27.14 22.15 -0.85
CA ASN A 640 -27.31 23.60 -0.88
C ASN A 640 -28.77 24.03 -1.15
N THR A 641 -29.51 23.25 -1.97
CA THR A 641 -30.94 23.47 -2.25
C THR A 641 -31.88 22.84 -1.21
N GLU A 642 -31.36 22.25 -0.13
CA GLU A 642 -32.13 21.53 0.90
C GLU A 642 -32.95 20.34 0.39
N GLU A 643 -32.57 19.78 -0.76
CA GLU A 643 -33.12 18.53 -1.29
C GLU A 643 -32.42 17.32 -0.66
N TYR A 644 -32.43 17.25 0.68
CA TYR A 644 -31.70 16.25 1.46
C TYR A 644 -32.09 14.81 1.10
N ASP A 645 -33.34 14.55 0.71
CA ASP A 645 -33.78 13.21 0.29
C ASP A 645 -33.06 12.74 -0.98
N LYS A 646 -32.86 13.65 -1.96
CA LYS A 646 -32.11 13.36 -3.19
C LYS A 646 -30.61 13.25 -2.90
N ALA A 647 -30.11 14.09 -1.99
CA ALA A 647 -28.71 14.06 -1.57
C ALA A 647 -28.35 12.80 -0.77
N PHE A 648 -29.28 12.27 0.03
CA PHE A 648 -29.02 11.21 0.99
C PHE A 648 -28.49 9.95 0.31
N THR A 649 -29.22 9.40 -0.67
CA THR A 649 -28.80 8.17 -1.37
C THR A 649 -27.43 8.36 -2.03
N LEU A 650 -27.22 9.47 -2.73
CA LEU A 650 -25.95 9.75 -3.40
C LEU A 650 -24.79 10.00 -2.42
N SER A 651 -25.05 10.64 -1.28
CA SER A 651 -24.03 10.92 -0.25
C SER A 651 -23.65 9.66 0.53
N LYS A 652 -24.62 8.80 0.83
CA LYS A 652 -24.41 7.47 1.42
C LYS A 652 -23.59 6.62 0.46
N GLU A 653 -23.97 6.58 -0.81
CA GLU A 653 -23.19 5.90 -1.86
C GLU A 653 -21.76 6.43 -1.92
N ASN A 654 -21.54 7.76 -1.95
CA ASN A 654 -20.18 8.32 -1.98
C ASN A 654 -19.36 7.93 -0.73
N TYR A 655 -19.97 7.99 0.46
CA TYR A 655 -19.32 7.59 1.71
C TYR A 655 -18.97 6.10 1.74
N GLU A 656 -19.87 5.23 1.25
CA GLU A 656 -19.66 3.79 1.22
C GLU A 656 -18.68 3.36 0.11
N ARG A 657 -18.63 4.09 -1.00
CA ARG A 657 -17.84 3.75 -2.20
C ARG A 657 -16.44 4.37 -2.23
N ASP A 658 -16.21 5.52 -1.58
CA ASP A 658 -15.02 6.34 -1.82
C ASP A 658 -14.30 6.70 -0.51
N ASN A 659 -13.69 5.68 0.10
CA ASN A 659 -12.95 5.72 1.36
C ASN A 659 -13.82 6.25 2.50
N LYS A 660 -14.33 5.38 3.37
CA LYS A 660 -15.10 5.78 4.56
C LYS A 660 -14.35 6.75 5.50
N LYS A 661 -13.06 7.01 5.25
CA LYS A 661 -12.25 8.02 5.95
C LYS A 661 -12.17 9.35 5.21
N ASN A 662 -12.55 9.48 3.94
CA ASN A 662 -12.47 10.74 3.19
C ASN A 662 -13.30 11.82 3.88
N PRO A 663 -12.67 12.90 4.40
CA PRO A 663 -13.36 13.84 5.28
C PRO A 663 -14.52 14.57 4.58
N TYR A 664 -14.45 14.77 3.25
CA TYR A 664 -15.51 15.44 2.50
C TYR A 664 -16.77 14.58 2.35
N HIS A 665 -16.60 13.28 2.08
CA HIS A 665 -17.72 12.36 1.93
C HIS A 665 -18.37 12.05 3.28
N VAL A 666 -17.55 11.89 4.33
CA VAL A 666 -18.02 11.75 5.71
C VAL A 666 -18.88 12.96 6.09
N HIS A 667 -18.40 14.18 5.82
CA HIS A 667 -19.13 15.42 6.11
C HIS A 667 -20.41 15.56 5.28
N ALA A 668 -20.40 15.24 3.98
CA ALA A 668 -21.59 15.28 3.14
C ALA A 668 -22.66 14.28 3.58
N TYR A 669 -22.26 13.05 3.91
CA TYR A 669 -23.16 12.02 4.42
C TYR A 669 -23.74 12.40 5.78
N PHE A 670 -22.91 12.92 6.69
CA PHE A 670 -23.36 13.46 7.97
C PHE A 670 -24.45 14.53 7.79
N ASN A 671 -24.21 15.51 6.93
CA ASN A 671 -25.15 16.62 6.69
C ASN A 671 -26.49 16.15 6.10
N CYS A 672 -26.52 15.04 5.37
CA CYS A 672 -27.78 14.46 4.88
C CYS A 672 -28.45 13.61 5.97
N LEU A 673 -27.69 12.77 6.67
CA LEU A 673 -28.20 11.84 7.68
C LEU A 673 -28.78 12.57 8.90
N ILE A 674 -28.20 13.70 9.32
CA ILE A 674 -28.71 14.48 10.45
C ILE A 674 -30.09 15.10 10.19
N LYS A 675 -30.51 15.21 8.93
CA LYS A 675 -31.82 15.72 8.52
C LYS A 675 -32.88 14.63 8.33
N GLN A 676 -32.50 13.36 8.44
CA GLN A 676 -33.43 12.23 8.41
C GLN A 676 -34.18 12.09 9.76
N PRO A 677 -35.34 11.41 9.79
CA PRO A 677 -36.08 11.16 11.03
C PRO A 677 -35.22 10.57 12.16
N HIS A 678 -35.55 10.86 13.42
CA HIS A 678 -34.79 10.37 14.57
C HIS A 678 -34.93 8.87 14.74
N SER A 679 -33.79 8.17 14.88
CA SER A 679 -33.71 6.77 15.31
C SER A 679 -32.40 6.54 16.10
N SER A 680 -32.37 5.50 16.93
CA SER A 680 -31.16 5.11 17.67
C SER A 680 -30.00 4.78 16.73
N GLU A 681 -30.26 3.98 15.69
CA GLU A 681 -29.29 3.61 14.66
C GLU A 681 -28.69 4.84 13.95
N ARG A 682 -29.53 5.82 13.58
CA ARG A 682 -29.06 7.09 12.97
C ARG A 682 -28.06 7.80 13.89
N ASN A 683 -28.37 7.90 15.17
CA ASN A 683 -27.56 8.62 16.14
C ASN A 683 -26.20 7.93 16.38
N GLU A 684 -26.16 6.60 16.33
CA GLU A 684 -24.92 5.82 16.40
C GLU A 684 -24.05 6.02 15.16
N ILE A 685 -24.65 5.98 13.95
CA ILE A 685 -23.92 6.23 12.70
C ILE A 685 -23.32 7.64 12.72
N LEU A 686 -24.09 8.66 13.13
CA LEU A 686 -23.60 10.05 13.24
C LEU A 686 -22.40 10.17 14.21
N LYS A 687 -22.44 9.49 15.37
CA LYS A 687 -21.30 9.41 16.30
C LYS A 687 -20.07 8.77 15.65
N GLY A 688 -20.27 7.67 14.91
CA GLY A 688 -19.21 7.00 14.17
C GLY A 688 -18.55 7.92 13.13
N LEU A 689 -19.34 8.69 12.38
CA LEU A 689 -18.83 9.66 11.39
C LEU A 689 -18.00 10.78 12.05
N ILE A 690 -18.43 11.28 13.22
CA ILE A 690 -17.69 12.28 13.99
C ILE A 690 -16.32 11.73 14.43
N GLU A 691 -16.29 10.50 14.91
CA GLU A 691 -15.05 9.87 15.39
C GLU A 691 -14.05 9.61 14.25
N VAL A 692 -14.56 9.25 13.07
CA VAL A 692 -13.75 9.16 11.84
C VAL A 692 -13.11 10.52 11.52
N LEU A 693 -13.87 11.61 11.56
CA LEU A 693 -13.32 12.96 11.32
C LEU A 693 -12.29 13.35 12.39
N ARG A 694 -12.51 12.97 13.66
CA ARG A 694 -11.61 13.28 14.78
C ARG A 694 -10.22 12.64 14.61
N LYS A 695 -10.17 11.39 14.14
CA LYS A 695 -8.91 10.64 13.95
C LYS A 695 -8.19 10.96 12.63
N ASN A 696 -8.84 11.66 11.72
CA ASN A 696 -8.32 11.89 10.39
C ASN A 696 -7.27 13.01 10.38
N LYS A 697 -6.06 12.71 9.85
CA LYS A 697 -4.91 13.63 9.79
C LYS A 697 -4.98 14.67 8.65
N HIS A 698 -5.99 14.62 7.78
CA HIS A 698 -6.14 15.58 6.68
C HIS A 698 -6.45 16.98 7.23
N LYS A 699 -5.82 18.02 6.65
CA LYS A 699 -5.96 19.44 7.06
C LYS A 699 -7.39 19.99 7.29
N ASN A 700 -8.41 19.43 6.63
CA ASN A 700 -9.80 19.90 6.70
C ASN A 700 -10.67 19.05 7.64
N ALA A 701 -10.17 17.88 8.06
CA ALA A 701 -10.93 16.98 8.92
C ALA A 701 -11.23 17.63 10.29
N ARG A 702 -10.30 18.45 10.79
CA ARG A 702 -10.49 19.21 12.04
C ARG A 702 -11.68 20.16 11.98
N GLU A 703 -11.80 20.93 10.90
CA GLU A 703 -12.93 21.84 10.70
C GLU A 703 -14.25 21.06 10.63
N PHE A 704 -14.29 20.00 9.82
CA PHE A 704 -15.50 19.18 9.67
C PHE A 704 -15.89 18.48 10.96
N TYR A 705 -14.92 17.98 11.73
CA TYR A 705 -15.16 17.39 13.04
C TYR A 705 -15.89 18.36 13.97
N LEU A 706 -15.38 19.59 14.11
CA LEU A 706 -15.99 20.58 15.00
C LEU A 706 -17.41 20.94 14.54
N ARG A 707 -17.60 21.14 13.23
CA ARG A 707 -18.92 21.51 12.67
C ARG A 707 -19.95 20.37 12.81
N CYS A 708 -19.56 19.13 12.52
CA CYS A 708 -20.40 17.96 12.72
C CYS A 708 -20.72 17.75 14.21
N LYS A 709 -19.73 17.87 15.09
CA LYS A 709 -19.93 17.72 16.54
C LYS A 709 -20.92 18.77 17.05
N ALA A 710 -20.74 20.05 16.70
CA ALA A 710 -21.68 21.11 17.10
C ALA A 710 -23.12 20.85 16.63
N GLN A 711 -23.30 20.40 15.39
CA GLN A 711 -24.63 20.04 14.90
C GLN A 711 -25.20 18.81 15.63
N TYR A 712 -24.37 17.83 15.99
CA TYR A 712 -24.81 16.68 16.79
C TYR A 712 -25.30 17.10 18.17
N GLU A 713 -24.54 17.96 18.87
CA GLU A 713 -24.97 18.48 20.18
C GLU A 713 -26.30 19.25 20.07
N ALA A 714 -26.46 20.08 19.04
CA ALA A 714 -27.69 20.87 18.85
C ALA A 714 -28.92 20.04 18.44
N PHE A 715 -28.77 19.16 17.45
CA PHE A 715 -29.91 18.48 16.81
C PHE A 715 -30.15 17.07 17.34
N VAL A 716 -29.22 16.47 18.08
CA VAL A 716 -29.36 15.13 18.68
C VAL A 716 -29.43 15.19 20.19
N ASN A 717 -28.45 15.83 20.85
CA ASN A 717 -28.42 15.92 22.31
C ASN A 717 -29.26 17.09 22.85
N ASN A 718 -29.67 18.02 21.99
CA ASN A 718 -30.43 19.23 22.34
C ASN A 718 -29.71 20.11 23.39
N ASP A 719 -28.38 20.16 23.32
CA ASP A 719 -27.52 20.98 24.18
C ASP A 719 -27.10 22.27 23.46
N GLU A 720 -27.75 23.39 23.80
CA GLU A 720 -27.45 24.69 23.20
C GLU A 720 -26.05 25.19 23.56
N LYS A 721 -25.63 25.00 24.82
CA LYS A 721 -24.41 25.59 25.34
C LYS A 721 -23.18 24.95 24.69
N GLU A 722 -23.10 23.63 24.72
CA GLU A 722 -21.99 22.88 24.11
C GLU A 722 -21.97 23.09 22.59
N ALA A 723 -23.13 23.08 21.93
CA ALA A 723 -23.21 23.31 20.48
C ALA A 723 -22.66 24.69 20.08
N LEU A 724 -23.04 25.75 20.81
CA LEU A 724 -22.57 27.11 20.55
C LEU A 724 -21.08 27.28 20.88
N GLU A 725 -20.58 26.66 21.95
CA GLU A 725 -19.15 26.68 22.27
C GLU A 725 -18.29 26.04 21.17
N ILE A 726 -18.68 24.83 20.71
CA ILE A 726 -17.96 24.13 19.64
C ILE A 726 -18.03 24.89 18.31
N ILE A 727 -19.20 25.39 17.91
CA ILE A 727 -19.32 26.06 16.61
C ILE A 727 -18.60 27.41 16.59
N ASN A 728 -18.57 28.14 17.71
CA ASN A 728 -17.78 29.36 17.83
C ASN A 728 -16.28 29.07 17.73
N LYS A 729 -15.82 27.95 18.32
CA LYS A 729 -14.44 27.46 18.15
C LYS A 729 -14.14 27.14 16.68
N ALA A 730 -15.04 26.44 15.99
CA ALA A 730 -14.90 26.15 14.55
C ALA A 730 -14.79 27.42 13.70
N CYS A 731 -15.65 28.43 13.98
CA CYS A 731 -15.62 29.71 13.28
C CYS A 731 -14.31 30.48 13.52
N LYS A 732 -13.75 30.41 14.73
CA LYS A 732 -12.49 31.05 15.09
C LYS A 732 -11.27 30.36 14.44
N GLU A 733 -11.23 29.03 14.44
CA GLU A 733 -10.11 28.25 13.88
C GLU A 733 -10.04 28.35 12.34
N SER A 734 -11.19 28.32 11.65
CA SER A 734 -11.23 28.21 10.18
C SER A 734 -11.51 29.52 9.44
N GLN A 735 -12.08 30.54 10.11
CA GLN A 735 -12.68 31.74 9.48
C GLN A 735 -13.63 31.41 8.30
N SER A 736 -14.15 30.19 8.27
CA SER A 736 -14.92 29.61 7.18
C SER A 736 -16.35 30.12 7.16
N LEU A 737 -16.84 30.50 5.97
CA LEU A 737 -18.24 30.87 5.75
C LEU A 737 -19.20 29.77 6.21
N PHE A 738 -18.80 28.51 6.05
CA PHE A 738 -19.65 27.36 6.33
C PHE A 738 -19.90 27.18 7.84
N GLY A 739 -18.94 27.53 8.70
CA GLY A 739 -19.15 27.53 10.15
C GLY A 739 -20.21 28.54 10.58
N THR A 740 -20.25 29.72 9.95
CA THR A 740 -21.29 30.73 10.20
C THR A 740 -22.69 30.24 9.77
N VAL A 741 -22.76 29.51 8.66
CA VAL A 741 -24.03 28.91 8.19
C VAL A 741 -24.55 27.87 9.18
N ASP A 742 -23.69 26.97 9.67
CA ASP A 742 -24.10 25.96 10.66
C ASP A 742 -24.49 26.60 11.99
N LYS A 743 -23.75 27.64 12.44
CA LYS A 743 -24.10 28.43 13.62
C LYS A 743 -25.50 29.04 13.49
N TYR A 744 -25.84 29.57 12.31
CA TYR A 744 -27.17 30.13 12.07
C TYR A 744 -28.28 29.08 12.26
N TYR A 745 -28.11 27.87 11.73
CA TYR A 745 -29.09 26.79 11.91
C TYR A 745 -29.19 26.31 13.36
N ILE A 746 -28.07 26.30 14.11
CA ILE A 746 -28.07 26.02 15.56
C ILE A 746 -28.86 27.10 16.31
N CYS A 747 -28.59 28.38 16.03
CA CYS A 747 -29.35 29.48 16.64
C CYS A 747 -30.85 29.40 16.30
N ALA A 748 -31.19 29.02 15.06
CA ALA A 748 -32.58 28.83 14.64
C ALA A 748 -33.27 27.69 15.42
N LYS A 749 -32.57 26.58 15.68
CA LYS A 749 -33.10 25.45 16.48
C LYS A 749 -33.45 25.84 17.92
N PHE A 750 -32.72 26.79 18.50
CA PHE A 750 -32.94 27.28 19.88
C PHE A 750 -33.60 28.66 19.95
N ASN A 751 -34.18 29.16 18.84
CA ASN A 751 -34.86 30.46 18.77
C ASN A 751 -34.01 31.65 19.23
N ASN A 752 -32.68 31.60 19.05
CA ASN A 752 -31.77 32.70 19.40
C ASN A 752 -31.79 33.80 18.32
N THR A 753 -32.92 34.50 18.22
CA THR A 753 -33.20 35.50 17.18
C THR A 753 -32.22 36.69 17.21
N LYS A 754 -31.71 37.05 18.39
CA LYS A 754 -30.71 38.13 18.56
C LYS A 754 -29.43 37.81 17.79
N GLU A 755 -28.91 36.59 17.95
CA GLU A 755 -27.70 36.17 17.24
C GLU A 755 -27.97 35.91 15.76
N MET A 756 -29.14 35.37 15.40
CA MET A 756 -29.56 35.22 13.99
C MET A 756 -29.57 36.57 13.25
N LYS A 757 -30.10 37.64 13.86
CA LYS A 757 -30.10 38.99 13.28
C LYS A 757 -28.67 39.53 13.10
N ARG A 758 -27.78 39.31 14.08
CA ARG A 758 -26.35 39.68 13.96
C ARG A 758 -25.66 38.94 12.81
N ILE A 759 -25.93 37.64 12.65
CA ILE A 759 -25.40 36.84 11.54
C ILE A 759 -25.93 37.38 10.21
N ILE A 760 -27.23 37.67 10.08
CA ILE A 760 -27.81 38.24 8.85
C ILE A 760 -27.15 39.57 8.50
N SER A 761 -26.97 40.48 9.45
CA SER A 761 -26.32 41.79 9.22
C SER A 761 -24.86 41.63 8.80
N SER A 762 -24.08 40.84 9.52
CA SER A 762 -22.66 40.61 9.19
C SER A 762 -22.47 39.86 7.85
N PHE A 763 -23.30 38.87 7.58
CA PHE A 763 -23.30 38.11 6.33
C PHE A 763 -23.74 38.99 5.14
N GLY A 764 -24.77 39.81 5.33
CA GLY A 764 -25.27 40.75 4.33
C GLY A 764 -24.23 41.80 3.93
N ASN A 765 -23.54 42.38 4.91
CA ASN A 765 -22.48 43.38 4.67
C ASN A 765 -21.31 42.79 3.86
N LYS A 766 -21.00 41.50 4.05
CA LYS A 766 -19.86 40.84 3.39
C LYS A 766 -20.19 40.25 2.02
N TYR A 767 -21.46 39.93 1.73
CA TYR A 767 -21.84 39.11 0.56
C TYR A 767 -23.04 39.66 -0.24
N SER A 768 -23.25 40.97 -0.26
CA SER A 768 -24.41 41.68 -0.86
C SER A 768 -24.61 41.55 -2.39
N MET A 769 -23.72 40.86 -3.12
CA MET A 769 -23.84 40.71 -4.58
C MET A 769 -25.00 39.77 -5.00
N LYS A 770 -26.00 40.35 -5.69
CA LYS A 770 -27.29 39.75 -6.13
C LYS A 770 -27.22 38.53 -7.09
N ILE A 771 -26.04 38.04 -7.44
CA ILE A 771 -25.82 36.97 -8.45
C ILE A 771 -25.11 35.72 -7.84
N SER A 772 -24.76 35.74 -6.54
CA SER A 772 -24.00 34.64 -5.92
C SER A 772 -24.89 33.63 -5.15
N ASN A 773 -24.40 32.40 -4.95
CA ASN A 773 -25.02 31.42 -4.03
C ASN A 773 -25.23 32.00 -2.62
N ASN A 774 -24.36 32.92 -2.18
CA ASN A 774 -24.45 33.55 -0.87
C ASN A 774 -25.70 34.42 -0.73
N TYR A 775 -26.17 35.03 -1.82
CA TYR A 775 -27.42 35.80 -1.81
C TYR A 775 -28.63 34.90 -1.55
N ASN A 776 -28.69 33.72 -2.20
CA ASN A 776 -29.73 32.75 -1.92
C ASN A 776 -29.66 32.25 -0.47
N THR A 777 -28.46 31.99 0.07
CA THR A 777 -28.28 31.65 1.50
C THR A 777 -28.82 32.75 2.42
N LEU A 778 -28.57 34.02 2.11
CA LEU A 778 -29.08 35.15 2.88
C LEU A 778 -30.62 35.22 2.85
N ILE A 779 -31.25 34.96 1.69
CA ILE A 779 -32.71 34.87 1.58
C ILE A 779 -33.23 33.72 2.45
N LYS A 780 -32.57 32.54 2.43
CA LYS A 780 -32.96 31.42 3.30
C LYS A 780 -32.87 31.76 4.78
N PHE A 781 -31.85 32.49 5.21
CA PHE A 781 -31.78 33.00 6.59
C PHE A 781 -32.98 33.90 6.88
N LYS A 782 -33.31 34.86 6.00
CA LYS A 782 -34.48 35.71 6.22
C LYS A 782 -35.78 34.93 6.32
N ILE A 783 -35.98 33.90 5.48
CA ILE A 783 -37.14 33.01 5.53
C ILE A 783 -37.24 32.31 6.89
N ILE A 784 -36.14 31.72 7.38
CA ILE A 784 -36.11 30.99 8.65
C ILE A 784 -36.37 31.94 9.84
N LEU A 785 -35.80 33.15 9.82
CA LEU A 785 -36.06 34.15 10.86
C LEU A 785 -37.53 34.60 10.86
N CYS A 786 -38.13 34.85 9.68
CA CYS A 786 -39.55 35.23 9.60
C CYS A 786 -40.45 34.12 10.15
N HIS A 787 -40.14 32.86 9.84
CA HIS A 787 -40.85 31.71 10.39
C HIS A 787 -40.79 31.67 11.93
N ILE A 788 -39.59 31.82 12.51
CA ILE A 788 -39.40 31.81 13.97
C ILE A 788 -40.08 33.01 14.65
N GLU A 789 -40.16 34.15 13.97
CA GLU A 789 -40.87 35.35 14.44
C GLU A 789 -42.39 35.33 14.14
N ASN A 790 -42.91 34.22 13.61
CA ASN A 790 -44.32 34.05 13.21
C ASN A 790 -44.82 35.04 12.14
N ARG A 791 -43.91 35.54 11.28
CA ARG A 791 -44.21 36.41 10.13
C ARG A 791 -44.32 35.58 8.84
N ASN A 792 -45.20 34.57 8.85
CA ASN A 792 -45.27 33.53 7.82
C ASN A 792 -45.81 34.04 6.47
N ASP A 793 -46.61 35.09 6.51
CA ASP A 793 -47.22 35.82 5.38
C ASP A 793 -46.18 36.52 4.47
N GLU A 794 -44.99 36.83 4.98
CA GLU A 794 -43.89 37.38 4.17
C GLU A 794 -43.12 36.30 3.38
N ILE A 795 -43.20 35.03 3.80
CA ILE A 795 -42.37 33.93 3.30
C ILE A 795 -42.58 33.60 1.82
N PRO A 796 -43.82 33.56 1.28
CA PRO A 796 -44.03 33.26 -0.14
C PRO A 796 -43.30 34.24 -1.06
N LYS A 797 -43.40 35.55 -0.77
CA LYS A 797 -42.69 36.60 -1.51
C LYS A 797 -41.17 36.48 -1.39
N MET A 798 -40.65 35.99 -0.25
CA MET A 798 -39.21 35.75 -0.10
C MET A 798 -38.74 34.53 -0.89
N ILE A 799 -39.53 33.46 -0.97
CA ILE A 799 -39.20 32.26 -1.74
C ILE A 799 -39.14 32.56 -3.24
N GLU A 800 -40.00 33.45 -3.74
CA GLU A 800 -39.93 33.93 -5.13
C GLU A 800 -38.61 34.64 -5.45
N GLN A 801 -37.96 35.27 -4.46
CA GLN A 801 -36.67 35.92 -4.63
C GLN A 801 -35.51 34.93 -4.80
N LEU A 802 -35.69 33.64 -4.49
CA LEU A 802 -34.67 32.61 -4.69
C LEU A 802 -34.44 32.40 -6.19
N LYS A 803 -33.27 32.85 -6.66
CA LYS A 803 -32.91 32.79 -8.08
C LYS A 803 -32.39 31.41 -8.46
N PHE A 804 -32.87 30.89 -9.59
CA PHE A 804 -32.40 29.63 -10.19
C PHE A 804 -32.54 28.39 -9.29
N TYR A 805 -33.37 28.46 -8.25
CA TYR A 805 -33.71 27.32 -7.41
C TYR A 805 -34.65 26.36 -8.16
N PRO A 806 -34.48 25.02 -8.01
CA PRO A 806 -35.44 24.05 -8.50
C PRO A 806 -36.84 24.28 -7.89
N GLU A 807 -37.89 24.09 -8.68
CA GLU A 807 -39.26 24.27 -8.20
C GLU A 807 -39.60 23.29 -7.07
N SER A 808 -39.06 22.07 -7.13
CA SER A 808 -39.15 21.09 -6.05
C SER A 808 -38.58 21.61 -4.73
N ALA A 809 -37.47 22.36 -4.78
CA ALA A 809 -36.85 22.95 -3.59
C ALA A 809 -37.68 24.12 -3.05
N LYS A 810 -38.20 24.99 -3.93
CA LYS A 810 -39.10 26.08 -3.53
C LYS A 810 -40.36 25.56 -2.85
N ASN A 811 -40.99 24.55 -3.43
CA ASN A 811 -42.18 23.90 -2.85
C ASN A 811 -41.89 23.28 -1.48
N LYS A 812 -40.73 22.64 -1.29
CA LYS A 812 -40.33 22.12 0.03
C LYS A 812 -40.12 23.23 1.06
N LEU A 813 -39.48 24.34 0.67
CA LEU A 813 -39.32 25.50 1.56
C LEU A 813 -40.68 26.12 1.93
N MET A 814 -41.60 26.23 0.98
CA MET A 814 -42.97 26.68 1.21
C MET A 814 -43.68 25.80 2.24
N LEU A 815 -43.70 24.48 2.01
CA LEU A 815 -44.33 23.52 2.92
C LEU A 815 -43.72 23.55 4.32
N LYS A 816 -42.39 23.70 4.41
CA LYS A 816 -41.66 23.64 5.67
C LYS A 816 -41.78 24.90 6.53
N TYR A 817 -41.79 26.09 5.91
CA TYR A 817 -41.67 27.36 6.63
C TYR A 817 -42.92 28.25 6.56
N ALA A 818 -43.78 28.10 5.55
CA ALA A 818 -44.99 28.94 5.47
C ALA A 818 -46.18 28.38 6.27
N GLY A 819 -46.21 27.09 6.63
CA GLY A 819 -47.41 26.44 7.16
C GLY A 819 -48.57 26.47 6.16
N ALA A 820 -49.78 26.02 6.53
CA ALA A 820 -50.93 25.78 5.64
C ALA A 820 -51.54 27.03 4.96
N TYR A 821 -50.77 27.76 4.16
CA TYR A 821 -51.29 28.58 3.05
C TYR A 821 -51.65 27.70 1.84
N SER A 822 -51.37 26.39 1.89
CA SER A 822 -51.71 25.43 0.83
C SER A 822 -53.20 25.08 0.76
N GLU A 823 -53.99 25.27 1.82
CA GLU A 823 -55.45 25.08 1.74
C GLU A 823 -56.16 26.29 1.12
N ILE A 824 -55.64 27.51 1.31
CA ILE A 824 -56.28 28.74 0.82
C ILE A 824 -55.93 29.00 -0.66
N ALA A 825 -54.74 28.60 -1.12
CA ALA A 825 -54.35 28.76 -2.53
C ALA A 825 -54.97 27.70 -3.48
N ALA A 826 -55.46 26.57 -2.94
CA ALA A 826 -56.19 25.57 -3.73
C ALA A 826 -57.65 25.99 -4.00
N THR A 827 -58.23 26.85 -3.16
CA THR A 827 -59.58 27.42 -3.35
C THR A 827 -59.60 28.61 -4.31
N CYS A 828 -58.54 29.41 -4.45
CA CYS A 828 -58.53 30.58 -5.35
C CYS A 828 -58.14 30.30 -6.81
N LYS A 829 -57.99 29.03 -7.23
CA LYS A 829 -57.84 28.64 -8.64
C LYS A 829 -59.06 27.89 -9.21
N LYS A 830 -60.17 27.89 -8.47
CA LYS A 830 -61.50 27.54 -8.97
C LYS A 830 -62.39 28.78 -8.88
N GLU A 831 -62.13 29.76 -9.75
CA GLU A 831 -63.10 30.70 -10.30
C GLU A 831 -62.55 31.29 -11.60
#